data_AF-A0A935XAY5-F1
#
_entry.id   AF-A0A935XAY5-F1
#
_cell.length_a   1.000
_cell.length_b   1.000
_cell.length_c   1.000
_cell.angle_alpha   90.00
_cell.angle_beta   90.00
_cell.angle_gamma   90.00
#
_symmetry.space_group_name_H-M   'P 1'
#
loop_
_entity.id
_entity.type
_entity.pdbx_description
1 polymer ?
#
loop_
_entity_poly.entity_id
_entity_poly.type
_entity_poly.pdbx_seq_one_letter_code
_entity_poly.pdbx_strand_id
1 'polypeptide(L)'
;MKRATRTLILVGCFAGTPAHAQERAAIGPEPAFAPVARALTTFIEREMRDKRIPALSIALVDDQRTVWSAGFGEEDRATHRPADASTVYRVGSVSKLFTDIGVMQLVERGEVELDAPVSRYVPDFTPKNSSGKAITLRQLMSHYSGLVREPPAGHYFDDRGTTLAATVASLNATSIVYPPETKRKYSNAGIAVVGYVLERRSGEPFAAYLKRSVLQPLGLTSSAFEPEPALVRRLAQGEMWTLHDRSFDAPNFQLGMSPAGSMYSTMPDLARFMSVLFAGGRGSGGAVVKAATLDSMWRPQYAPRGARGGAGLGFQVGALDGRRMVSHGGAIYGFATQLAALPDEKLGVAVSAAKDGMNALTDRIADEALRLMLAARAGRPLPAIDTTALPSRALAASLAGTYVRGNVTVDVVARDSTIVLRSTALDHQQGLRRWRGDTLLSDDGMSYGTRVWRRGGALVVDGVSYVRRAPERRLPPAPPAAWRGLVGEYGWDHNVLYILEKGGRLTALIEWFFEYPLTRISDDVYAFPNSGLYAGERLVFTRDARGRASQVEAASVVFPRRSWVGEDGDVFRITPVKPAEELRTAALAATPPVETGEFRPSDLAELVLLDSTIRLDVRYATDRNFLSVPVYTQARAFLQRPAAEALVRAHRRLKSLGYGLLIHDGYRPWYVTKMFRDGTPEDKHQFVADPSKGSRHNRGCAVDLTMYDLRTGEPVVTTGGYDEMSDRSYPEYPGGTSRQRALREILRSAMEAEGFSVYEAEWWHFDYKDWRLYRIGNQRFEDFAR
;
A
#
# COMPACT_ATOMS: atom_id res chain seq x y z
N MET A 1 -82.95 -35.56 0.75
CA MET A 1 -82.88 -34.48 -0.28
C MET A 1 -82.59 -33.15 0.39
N LYS A 2 -81.45 -32.55 0.04
CA LYS A 2 -81.07 -31.11 0.07
C LYS A 2 -81.51 -30.23 1.26
N ARG A 3 -80.53 -29.77 2.04
CA ARG A 3 -80.05 -28.37 2.01
C ARG A 3 -78.72 -28.26 2.77
N ALA A 4 -77.68 -27.82 2.07
CA ALA A 4 -76.34 -27.60 2.59
C ALA A 4 -76.23 -26.16 3.14
N THR A 5 -75.76 -26.04 4.37
CA THR A 5 -75.44 -24.78 5.03
C THR A 5 -73.97 -24.47 4.80
N ARG A 6 -73.67 -23.36 4.13
CA ARG A 6 -72.30 -22.85 3.93
C ARG A 6 -71.84 -22.14 5.20
N THR A 7 -70.87 -22.70 5.90
CA THR A 7 -70.09 -22.01 6.95
C THR A 7 -68.87 -21.38 6.29
N LEU A 8 -68.80 -20.05 6.33
CA LEU A 8 -67.65 -19.27 5.85
C LEU A 8 -66.60 -19.24 6.98
N ILE A 9 -65.48 -19.92 6.80
CA ILE A 9 -64.31 -19.84 7.69
C ILE A 9 -63.48 -18.62 7.25
N LEU A 10 -63.44 -17.59 8.09
CA LEU A 10 -62.56 -16.44 7.92
C LEU A 10 -61.16 -16.83 8.43
N VAL A 11 -60.23 -17.11 7.52
CA VAL A 11 -58.81 -17.29 7.86
C VAL A 11 -58.18 -15.91 8.02
N GLY A 12 -58.03 -15.46 9.27
CA GLY A 12 -57.26 -14.28 9.60
C GLY A 12 -55.77 -14.54 9.40
N CYS A 13 -55.21 -14.04 8.29
CA CYS A 13 -53.77 -13.95 8.10
C CYS A 13 -53.21 -12.85 9.01
N PHE A 14 -52.70 -13.20 10.19
CA PHE A 14 -51.76 -12.35 10.92
C PHE A 14 -50.43 -12.38 10.17
N ALA A 15 -50.24 -11.43 9.25
CA ALA A 15 -48.92 -11.09 8.74
C ALA A 15 -48.17 -10.35 9.85
N GLY A 16 -47.53 -11.10 10.75
CA GLY A 16 -46.49 -10.57 11.61
C GLY A 16 -45.31 -10.18 10.73
N THR A 17 -45.14 -8.89 10.47
CA THR A 17 -43.89 -8.37 9.89
C THR A 17 -42.76 -8.64 10.89
N PRO A 18 -41.65 -9.28 10.49
CA PRO A 18 -40.51 -9.43 11.39
C PRO A 18 -39.93 -8.04 11.65
N ALA A 19 -40.02 -7.58 12.90
CA ALA A 19 -39.50 -6.30 13.40
C ALA A 19 -37.95 -6.22 13.41
N HIS A 20 -37.25 -6.96 12.55
CA HIS A 20 -35.78 -7.05 12.50
C HIS A 20 -35.16 -6.64 11.16
N ALA A 21 -35.97 -6.13 10.22
CA ALA A 21 -35.49 -5.65 8.93
C ALA A 21 -35.20 -4.14 8.89
N GLN A 22 -35.54 -3.38 9.93
CA GLN A 22 -35.60 -1.91 9.87
C GLN A 22 -34.38 -1.18 10.47
N GLU A 23 -33.38 -1.90 10.97
CA GLU A 23 -32.24 -1.33 11.73
C GLU A 23 -30.95 -1.18 10.90
N ARG A 24 -31.05 -1.15 9.56
CA ARG A 24 -29.91 -1.29 8.63
C ARG A 24 -29.56 -0.05 7.81
N ALA A 25 -30.28 1.05 8.00
CA ALA A 25 -30.03 2.30 7.28
C ALA A 25 -28.99 3.18 8.00
N ALA A 26 -28.36 4.09 7.27
CA ALA A 26 -27.55 5.16 7.85
C ALA A 26 -28.32 5.86 8.99
N ILE A 27 -27.63 6.13 10.10
CA ILE A 27 -28.20 6.92 11.20
C ILE A 27 -28.05 8.38 10.79
N GLY A 28 -29.17 8.99 10.37
CA GLY A 28 -29.22 10.41 10.03
C GLY A 28 -28.73 11.27 11.19
N PRO A 29 -28.12 12.43 10.92
CA PRO A 29 -27.52 13.23 11.97
C PRO A 29 -28.61 13.79 12.89
N GLU A 30 -28.41 13.67 14.20
CA GLU A 30 -29.24 14.36 15.16
C GLU A 30 -29.19 15.88 14.92
N PRO A 31 -30.27 16.65 15.18
CA PRO A 31 -30.34 18.06 14.83
C PRO A 31 -29.15 18.90 15.33
N ALA A 32 -28.66 18.62 16.54
CA ALA A 32 -27.51 19.30 17.14
C ALA A 32 -26.19 19.04 16.39
N PHE A 33 -26.06 17.87 15.74
CA PHE A 33 -24.86 17.45 15.01
C PHE A 33 -25.03 17.50 13.48
N ALA A 34 -26.19 17.88 12.96
CA ALA A 34 -26.40 18.06 11.53
C ALA A 34 -25.40 19.01 10.84
N PRO A 35 -24.97 20.13 11.46
CA PRO A 35 -23.89 20.95 10.90
C PRO A 35 -22.53 20.22 10.88
N VAL A 36 -22.24 19.40 11.89
CA VAL A 36 -21.01 18.59 11.98
C VAL A 36 -20.98 17.55 10.86
N ALA A 37 -22.08 16.80 10.70
CA ALA A 37 -22.21 15.81 9.63
C ALA A 37 -22.02 16.43 8.24
N ARG A 38 -22.61 17.61 7.96
CA ARG A 38 -22.40 18.30 6.68
C ARG A 38 -20.95 18.69 6.45
N ALA A 39 -20.28 19.27 7.45
CA ALA A 39 -18.87 19.65 7.34
C ALA A 39 -17.96 18.44 7.08
N LEU A 40 -18.21 17.34 7.81
CA LEU A 40 -17.47 16.09 7.65
C LEU A 40 -17.76 15.43 6.30
N THR A 41 -19.00 15.40 5.82
CA THR A 41 -19.35 14.89 4.48
C THR A 41 -18.54 15.60 3.40
N THR A 42 -18.54 16.94 3.38
CA THR A 42 -17.76 17.70 2.39
C THR A 42 -16.27 17.42 2.49
N PHE A 43 -15.74 17.30 3.71
CA PHE A 43 -14.33 16.98 3.93
C PHE A 43 -13.99 15.55 3.46
N ILE A 44 -14.76 14.56 3.88
CA ILE A 44 -14.54 13.15 3.53
C ILE A 44 -14.61 12.94 2.01
N GLU A 45 -15.65 13.44 1.33
CA GLU A 45 -15.80 13.28 -0.12
C GLU A 45 -14.63 13.91 -0.89
N ARG A 46 -14.12 15.03 -0.39
CA ARG A 46 -12.93 15.68 -0.93
C ARG A 46 -11.69 14.81 -0.76
N GLU A 47 -11.44 14.33 0.45
CA GLU A 47 -10.27 13.50 0.74
C GLU A 47 -10.31 12.16 -0.02
N MET A 48 -11.49 11.54 -0.13
CA MET A 48 -11.68 10.31 -0.90
C MET A 48 -11.37 10.50 -2.39
N ARG A 49 -11.83 11.60 -2.99
CA ARG A 49 -11.49 11.94 -4.38
C ARG A 49 -9.99 12.21 -4.54
N ASP A 50 -9.42 13.02 -3.66
CA ASP A 50 -8.02 13.45 -3.74
C ASP A 50 -7.02 12.31 -3.50
N LYS A 51 -7.42 11.27 -2.74
CA LYS A 51 -6.61 10.11 -2.36
C LYS A 51 -7.08 8.80 -3.01
N ARG A 52 -8.08 8.87 -3.91
CA ARG A 52 -8.64 7.72 -4.65
C ARG A 52 -9.05 6.58 -3.70
N ILE A 53 -9.88 6.88 -2.70
CA ILE A 53 -10.34 5.91 -1.70
C ILE A 53 -11.65 5.29 -2.18
N PRO A 54 -11.75 3.95 -2.34
CA PRO A 54 -12.95 3.30 -2.85
C PRO A 54 -14.18 3.44 -1.94
N ALA A 55 -14.00 3.15 -0.65
CA ALA A 55 -15.05 3.22 0.36
C ALA A 55 -14.52 3.75 1.69
N LEU A 56 -15.38 4.45 2.42
CA LEU A 56 -15.12 4.90 3.79
C LEU A 56 -16.44 4.93 4.57
N SER A 57 -16.44 4.47 5.82
CA SER A 57 -17.57 4.64 6.73
C SER A 57 -17.13 5.31 8.03
N ILE A 58 -18.05 6.05 8.65
CA ILE A 58 -17.85 6.76 9.92
C ILE A 58 -19.07 6.61 10.84
N ALA A 59 -18.83 6.66 12.15
CA ALA A 59 -19.86 6.83 13.17
C ALA A 59 -19.39 7.78 14.28
N LEU A 60 -20.30 8.65 14.71
CA LEU A 60 -20.11 9.61 15.79
C LEU A 60 -20.97 9.24 17.00
N VAL A 61 -20.39 9.35 18.19
CA VAL A 61 -21.04 8.99 19.45
C VAL A 61 -21.03 10.18 20.40
N ASP A 62 -22.19 10.48 20.98
CA ASP A 62 -22.34 11.37 22.13
C ASP A 62 -22.99 10.59 23.27
N ASP A 63 -22.20 10.34 24.32
CA ASP A 63 -22.52 9.46 25.44
C ASP A 63 -23.03 8.08 25.00
N GLN A 64 -24.33 7.82 25.16
CA GLN A 64 -24.92 6.51 24.86
C GLN A 64 -25.55 6.42 23.47
N ARG A 65 -25.43 7.47 22.65
CA ARG A 65 -26.14 7.59 21.37
C ARG A 65 -25.18 7.71 20.21
N THR A 66 -25.41 6.93 19.16
CA THR A 66 -24.82 7.21 17.85
C THR A 66 -25.58 8.38 17.23
N VAL A 67 -24.94 9.54 17.14
CA VAL A 67 -25.57 10.79 16.69
C VAL A 67 -25.48 10.98 15.18
N TRP A 68 -24.60 10.24 14.51
CA TRP A 68 -24.51 10.16 13.05
C TRP A 68 -23.74 8.91 12.64
N SER A 69 -24.18 8.23 11.58
CA SER A 69 -23.39 7.18 10.92
C SER A 69 -23.65 7.20 9.41
N ALA A 70 -22.58 7.16 8.63
CA ALA A 70 -22.63 7.22 7.17
C ALA A 70 -21.54 6.37 6.52
N GLY A 71 -21.83 5.93 5.29
CA GLY A 71 -20.86 5.36 4.35
C GLY A 71 -20.72 6.25 3.12
N PHE A 72 -19.57 6.17 2.48
CA PHE A 72 -19.17 6.97 1.33
C PHE A 72 -18.45 6.08 0.31
N GLY A 73 -18.66 6.34 -0.98
CA GLY A 73 -18.07 5.55 -2.07
C GLY A 73 -18.78 4.21 -2.28
N GLU A 74 -18.05 3.24 -2.81
CA GLU A 74 -18.58 1.94 -3.23
C GLU A 74 -17.92 0.81 -2.44
N GLU A 75 -18.71 0.05 -1.66
CA GLU A 75 -18.20 -1.13 -0.96
C GLU A 75 -17.86 -2.27 -1.92
N ASP A 76 -18.48 -2.29 -3.10
CA ASP A 76 -18.24 -3.26 -4.16
C ASP A 76 -18.25 -2.55 -5.51
N ARG A 77 -17.06 -2.43 -6.11
CA ARG A 77 -16.84 -1.72 -7.37
C ARG A 77 -17.36 -2.49 -8.58
N ALA A 78 -17.45 -3.82 -8.49
CA ALA A 78 -17.94 -4.65 -9.59
C ALA A 78 -19.45 -4.52 -9.73
N THR A 79 -20.18 -4.36 -8.62
CA THR A 79 -21.63 -4.19 -8.61
C THR A 79 -22.09 -2.75 -8.39
N HIS A 80 -21.15 -1.80 -8.25
CA HIS A 80 -21.40 -0.40 -7.87
C HIS A 80 -22.26 -0.24 -6.62
N ARG A 81 -22.09 -1.16 -5.65
CA ARG A 81 -22.87 -1.13 -4.40
C ARG A 81 -22.32 -0.02 -3.50
N PRO A 82 -23.14 0.95 -3.06
CA PRO A 82 -22.67 2.03 -2.22
C PRO A 82 -22.27 1.52 -0.84
N ALA A 83 -21.24 2.11 -0.26
CA ALA A 83 -20.92 1.89 1.15
C ALA A 83 -21.96 2.57 2.04
N ASP A 84 -22.36 1.92 3.12
CA ASP A 84 -23.33 2.40 4.09
C ASP A 84 -22.95 2.04 5.54
N ALA A 85 -23.89 2.18 6.49
CA ALA A 85 -23.67 1.86 7.90
C ALA A 85 -23.54 0.34 8.17
N SER A 86 -23.97 -0.50 7.23
CA SER A 86 -23.88 -1.95 7.29
C SER A 86 -22.62 -2.49 6.61
N THR A 87 -21.88 -1.66 5.87
CA THR A 87 -20.58 -2.06 5.30
C THR A 87 -19.63 -2.55 6.38
N VAL A 88 -19.09 -3.74 6.16
CA VAL A 88 -18.11 -4.40 7.04
C VAL A 88 -16.71 -4.06 6.56
N TYR A 89 -15.82 -3.82 7.52
CA TYR A 89 -14.39 -3.59 7.29
C TYR A 89 -13.59 -4.57 8.14
N ARG A 90 -12.39 -4.93 7.67
CA ARG A 90 -11.38 -5.53 8.56
C ARG A 90 -10.73 -4.40 9.35
N VAL A 91 -10.93 -4.36 10.66
CA VAL A 91 -10.54 -3.20 11.49
C VAL A 91 -9.10 -3.26 11.98
N GLY A 92 -8.32 -4.22 11.48
CA GLY A 92 -6.92 -4.43 11.80
C GLY A 92 -6.69 -4.42 13.31
N SER A 93 -5.70 -3.65 13.75
CA SER A 93 -5.24 -3.66 15.14
C SER A 93 -6.23 -3.13 16.18
N VAL A 94 -7.37 -2.55 15.80
CA VAL A 94 -8.48 -2.29 16.73
C VAL A 94 -8.93 -3.60 17.43
N SER A 95 -8.73 -4.75 16.78
CA SER A 95 -8.94 -6.09 17.34
C SER A 95 -8.29 -6.30 18.72
N LYS A 96 -7.12 -5.69 18.97
CA LYS A 96 -6.35 -5.86 20.20
C LYS A 96 -7.14 -5.42 21.44
N LEU A 97 -7.97 -4.39 21.30
CA LEU A 97 -8.81 -3.89 22.39
C LEU A 97 -9.72 -5.00 22.95
N PHE A 98 -10.33 -5.78 22.06
CA PHE A 98 -11.26 -6.84 22.46
C PHE A 98 -10.52 -8.05 23.05
N THR A 99 -9.37 -8.41 22.49
CA THR A 99 -8.46 -9.42 23.07
C THR A 99 -8.06 -9.05 24.49
N ASP A 100 -7.61 -7.81 24.69
CA ASP A 100 -7.12 -7.32 25.97
C ASP A 100 -8.26 -7.23 26.99
N ILE A 101 -9.46 -6.78 26.58
CA ILE A 101 -10.67 -6.83 27.42
C ILE A 101 -10.97 -8.27 27.85
N GLY A 102 -10.91 -9.24 26.93
CA GLY A 102 -11.13 -10.65 27.24
C GLY A 102 -10.17 -11.18 28.31
N VAL A 103 -8.88 -10.79 28.25
CA VAL A 103 -7.90 -11.14 29.29
C VAL A 103 -8.13 -10.38 30.59
N MET A 104 -8.52 -9.10 30.54
CA MET A 104 -8.85 -8.34 31.74
C MET A 104 -10.08 -8.91 32.48
N GLN A 105 -11.01 -9.58 31.79
CA GLN A 105 -12.06 -10.34 32.45
C GLN A 105 -11.52 -11.52 33.28
N LEU A 106 -10.48 -12.22 32.80
CA LEU A 106 -9.79 -13.26 33.56
C LEU A 106 -9.07 -12.67 34.78
N VAL A 107 -8.48 -11.48 34.63
CA VAL A 107 -7.82 -10.75 35.73
C VAL A 107 -8.83 -10.40 36.81
N GLU A 108 -10.01 -9.90 36.45
CA GLU A 108 -11.06 -9.57 37.42
C GLU A 108 -11.59 -10.77 38.21
N ARG A 109 -11.52 -11.98 37.61
CA ARG A 109 -11.90 -13.24 38.24
C ARG A 109 -10.76 -13.87 39.04
N GLY A 110 -9.55 -13.28 39.02
CA GLY A 110 -8.36 -13.82 39.68
C GLY A 110 -7.79 -15.08 39.00
N GLU A 111 -8.20 -15.36 37.76
CA GLU A 111 -7.74 -16.54 37.00
C GLU A 111 -6.35 -16.33 36.37
N VAL A 112 -6.01 -15.06 36.08
CA VAL A 112 -4.68 -14.63 35.61
C VAL A 112 -4.25 -13.35 36.31
N GLU A 113 -2.94 -13.15 36.40
CA GLU A 113 -2.30 -11.98 37.02
C GLU A 113 -1.49 -11.25 35.95
N LEU A 114 -1.62 -9.92 35.89
CA LEU A 114 -0.95 -9.11 34.87
C LEU A 114 0.58 -9.18 34.93
N ASP A 115 1.12 -9.34 36.14
CA ASP A 115 2.54 -9.26 36.45
C ASP A 115 3.19 -10.63 36.71
N ALA A 116 2.42 -11.71 36.63
CA ALA A 116 2.97 -13.05 36.67
C ALA A 116 3.68 -13.39 35.34
N PRO A 117 4.73 -14.23 35.38
CA PRO A 117 5.34 -14.79 34.17
C PRO A 117 4.29 -15.48 33.30
N VAL A 118 4.25 -15.15 32.00
CA VAL A 118 3.31 -15.75 31.04
C VAL A 118 3.49 -17.27 30.94
N SER A 119 4.69 -17.78 31.19
CA SER A 119 4.98 -19.21 31.24
C SER A 119 4.18 -19.96 32.31
N ARG A 120 3.63 -19.27 33.33
CA ARG A 120 2.66 -19.87 34.27
C ARG A 120 1.36 -20.31 33.57
N TYR A 121 0.99 -19.63 32.49
CA TYR A 121 -0.24 -19.88 31.73
C TYR A 121 0.01 -20.66 30.44
N VAL A 122 1.20 -20.49 29.85
CA VAL A 122 1.66 -21.21 28.66
C VAL A 122 3.08 -21.74 28.91
N PRO A 123 3.24 -22.91 29.57
CA PRO A 123 4.55 -23.43 30.00
C PRO A 123 5.56 -23.61 28.86
N ASP A 124 5.08 -23.94 27.67
CA ASP A 124 5.93 -24.16 26.49
C ASP A 124 6.36 -22.86 25.81
N PHE A 125 5.86 -21.69 26.24
CA PHE A 125 6.29 -20.38 25.73
C PHE A 125 7.64 -19.99 26.32
N THR A 126 8.69 -20.20 25.53
CA THR A 126 10.10 -20.12 25.93
C THR A 126 10.97 -19.38 24.88
N PRO A 127 10.59 -18.15 24.45
CA PRO A 127 11.46 -17.36 23.58
C PRO A 127 12.80 -17.07 24.27
N LYS A 128 13.87 -16.94 23.48
CA LYS A 128 15.21 -16.68 24.02
C LYS A 128 15.25 -15.29 24.67
N ASN A 129 15.42 -15.27 25.98
CA ASN A 129 15.39 -14.07 26.79
C ASN A 129 16.68 -13.93 27.62
N SER A 130 17.59 -13.09 27.14
CA SER A 130 18.88 -12.82 27.79
C SER A 130 18.81 -11.80 28.93
N SER A 131 17.64 -11.20 29.20
CA SER A 131 17.51 -10.11 30.18
C SER A 131 17.36 -10.58 31.63
N GLY A 132 17.02 -11.85 31.86
CA GLY A 132 16.69 -12.38 33.18
C GLY A 132 15.33 -11.95 33.74
N LYS A 133 14.63 -10.98 33.11
CA LYS A 133 13.27 -10.58 33.48
C LYS A 133 12.23 -11.42 32.75
N ALA A 134 11.27 -12.00 33.48
CA ALA A 134 10.17 -12.74 32.87
C ALA A 134 9.26 -11.84 32.01
N ILE A 135 8.70 -12.41 30.94
CA ILE A 135 7.69 -11.75 30.11
C ILE A 135 6.32 -11.87 30.80
N THR A 136 5.61 -10.76 30.96
CA THR A 136 4.30 -10.69 31.63
C THR A 136 3.18 -10.22 30.70
N LEU A 137 1.92 -10.47 31.05
CA LEU A 137 0.76 -9.97 30.29
C LEU A 137 0.74 -8.44 30.20
N ARG A 138 1.07 -7.73 31.30
CA ARG A 138 1.18 -6.27 31.31
C ARG A 138 2.15 -5.76 30.24
N GLN A 139 3.30 -6.42 30.13
CA GLN A 139 4.33 -6.05 29.16
C GLN A 139 3.88 -6.34 27.72
N LEU A 140 3.17 -7.45 27.47
CA LEU A 140 2.67 -7.79 26.14
C LEU A 140 1.59 -6.80 25.67
N MET A 141 0.58 -6.56 26.50
CA MET A 141 -0.58 -5.70 26.21
C MET A 141 -0.22 -4.21 26.08
N SER A 142 0.93 -3.80 26.62
CA SER A 142 1.45 -2.42 26.50
C SER A 142 2.62 -2.28 25.52
N HIS A 143 3.01 -3.36 24.84
CA HIS A 143 4.14 -3.39 23.89
C HIS A 143 5.52 -3.08 24.52
N TYR A 144 5.73 -3.52 25.76
CA TYR A 144 6.99 -3.40 26.50
C TYR A 144 7.64 -4.77 26.83
N SER A 145 7.18 -5.86 26.23
CA SER A 145 7.79 -7.20 26.42
C SER A 145 9.15 -7.34 25.75
N GLY A 146 9.44 -6.48 24.76
CA GLY A 146 10.63 -6.59 23.94
C GLY A 146 10.60 -7.70 22.89
N LEU A 147 9.47 -8.42 22.74
CA LEU A 147 9.31 -9.42 21.67
C LEU A 147 9.45 -8.82 20.27
N VAL A 148 9.79 -9.68 19.31
CA VAL A 148 9.77 -9.40 17.87
C VAL A 148 8.41 -8.85 17.42
N ARG A 149 8.36 -8.11 16.30
CA ARG A 149 7.10 -7.54 15.81
C ARG A 149 6.12 -8.63 15.38
N GLU A 150 6.59 -9.51 14.50
CA GLU A 150 5.84 -10.59 13.86
C GLU A 150 6.33 -11.96 14.34
N PRO A 151 5.45 -12.95 14.51
CA PRO A 151 5.87 -14.34 14.77
C PRO A 151 6.45 -14.99 13.50
N PRO A 152 7.33 -16.00 13.59
CA PRO A 152 7.82 -16.72 12.41
C PRO A 152 6.75 -17.46 11.59
N ALA A 153 5.61 -17.80 12.20
CA ALA A 153 4.46 -18.41 11.53
C ALA A 153 3.17 -17.72 11.96
N GLY A 154 2.16 -17.69 11.09
CA GLY A 154 0.86 -17.04 11.34
C GLY A 154 0.91 -15.51 11.35
N HIS A 155 2.01 -14.93 10.88
CA HIS A 155 2.24 -13.50 10.78
C HIS A 155 1.39 -12.82 9.71
N TYR A 156 1.55 -11.50 9.61
CA TYR A 156 0.85 -10.67 8.64
C TYR A 156 0.90 -11.23 7.21
N PHE A 157 2.08 -11.67 6.75
CA PHE A 157 2.32 -12.21 5.39
C PHE A 157 1.99 -13.71 5.18
N ASP A 158 1.39 -14.39 6.17
CA ASP A 158 1.20 -15.85 6.13
C ASP A 158 -0.23 -16.21 5.76
N ASP A 159 -0.45 -16.63 4.50
CA ASP A 159 -1.76 -17.04 3.97
C ASP A 159 -2.10 -18.52 4.20
N ARG A 160 -1.24 -19.29 4.87
CA ARG A 160 -1.39 -20.74 5.04
C ARG A 160 -2.45 -21.16 6.07
N GLY A 161 -3.06 -20.20 6.77
CA GLY A 161 -4.07 -20.50 7.80
C GLY A 161 -3.51 -21.12 9.08
N THR A 162 -2.29 -20.74 9.47
CA THR A 162 -1.61 -21.20 10.70
C THR A 162 -2.49 -20.99 11.94
N THR A 163 -2.55 -21.97 12.86
CA THR A 163 -3.34 -21.85 14.09
C THR A 163 -2.70 -20.89 15.11
N LEU A 164 -3.49 -20.39 16.07
CA LEU A 164 -2.97 -19.54 17.15
C LEU A 164 -1.91 -20.25 18.01
N ALA A 165 -2.12 -21.53 18.32
CA ALA A 165 -1.15 -22.33 19.06
C ALA A 165 0.18 -22.49 18.31
N ALA A 166 0.14 -22.79 17.00
CA ALA A 166 1.34 -22.91 16.17
C ALA A 166 2.06 -21.56 16.00
N THR A 167 1.30 -20.48 15.89
CA THR A 167 1.80 -19.09 15.87
C THR A 167 2.60 -18.80 17.14
N VAL A 168 2.04 -19.08 18.33
CA VAL A 168 2.73 -18.85 19.60
C VAL A 168 3.94 -19.78 19.79
N ALA A 169 3.82 -21.05 19.41
CA ALA A 169 4.93 -22.01 19.49
C ALA A 169 6.14 -21.58 18.62
N SER A 170 5.88 -20.95 17.45
CA SER A 170 6.94 -20.47 16.56
C SER A 170 7.86 -19.42 17.21
N LEU A 171 7.36 -18.69 18.22
CA LEU A 171 8.14 -17.67 18.93
C LEU A 171 9.32 -18.24 19.74
N ASN A 172 9.30 -19.53 20.07
CA ASN A 172 10.41 -20.18 20.78
C ASN A 172 11.72 -20.18 19.98
N ALA A 173 11.64 -20.04 18.64
CA ALA A 173 12.81 -19.89 17.79
C ALA A 173 13.46 -18.49 17.86
N THR A 174 12.72 -17.50 18.36
CA THR A 174 13.10 -16.08 18.33
C THR A 174 13.88 -15.65 19.59
N SER A 175 14.48 -14.46 19.53
CA SER A 175 15.05 -13.77 20.68
C SER A 175 14.34 -12.43 20.90
N ILE A 176 14.21 -12.00 22.15
CA ILE A 176 13.72 -10.64 22.43
C ILE A 176 14.65 -9.59 21.81
N VAL A 177 14.07 -8.51 21.31
CA VAL A 177 14.77 -7.38 20.69
C VAL A 177 15.27 -6.39 21.72
N TYR A 178 14.48 -6.18 22.80
CA TYR A 178 14.86 -5.32 23.92
C TYR A 178 14.60 -6.04 25.24
N PRO A 179 15.35 -5.76 26.31
CA PRO A 179 14.96 -6.18 27.65
C PRO A 179 13.56 -5.64 27.99
N PRO A 180 12.68 -6.43 28.64
CA PRO A 180 11.35 -5.97 29.02
C PRO A 180 11.39 -4.64 29.78
N GLU A 181 10.35 -3.82 29.59
CA GLU A 181 10.11 -2.53 30.26
C GLU A 181 11.02 -1.38 29.81
N THR A 182 12.10 -1.66 29.06
CA THR A 182 13.10 -0.64 28.72
C THR A 182 12.73 0.24 27.53
N LYS A 183 12.01 -0.32 26.55
CA LYS A 183 11.60 0.37 25.32
C LYS A 183 10.30 -0.19 24.79
N ARG A 184 9.41 0.70 24.32
CA ARG A 184 8.21 0.30 23.59
C ARG A 184 8.62 -0.29 22.23
N LYS A 185 8.19 -1.52 21.97
CA LYS A 185 8.27 -2.17 20.66
C LYS A 185 6.92 -2.78 20.34
N TYR A 186 6.24 -2.19 19.35
CA TYR A 186 4.98 -2.73 18.85
C TYR A 186 5.16 -4.19 18.42
N SER A 187 4.26 -5.06 18.86
CA SER A 187 4.38 -6.50 18.65
C SER A 187 3.02 -7.14 18.49
N ASN A 188 2.74 -7.61 17.27
CA ASN A 188 1.60 -8.46 16.98
C ASN A 188 1.80 -9.86 17.56
N ALA A 189 3.03 -10.37 17.51
CA ALA A 189 3.45 -11.59 18.19
C ALA A 189 3.07 -11.58 19.68
N GLY A 190 3.31 -10.47 20.37
CA GLY A 190 2.99 -10.34 21.79
C GLY A 190 1.48 -10.47 22.06
N ILE A 191 0.64 -9.90 21.21
CA ILE A 191 -0.82 -10.01 21.37
C ILE A 191 -1.33 -11.40 20.97
N ALA A 192 -0.67 -12.11 20.04
CA ALA A 192 -0.97 -13.52 19.79
C ALA A 192 -0.80 -14.35 21.08
N VAL A 193 0.26 -14.08 21.86
CA VAL A 193 0.47 -14.73 23.16
C VAL A 193 -0.64 -14.36 24.16
N VAL A 194 -1.07 -13.09 24.22
CA VAL A 194 -2.20 -12.65 25.07
C VAL A 194 -3.48 -13.41 24.73
N GLY A 195 -3.84 -13.50 23.44
CA GLY A 195 -5.01 -14.26 23.02
C GLY A 195 -4.87 -15.77 23.25
N TYR A 196 -3.66 -16.32 23.18
CA TYR A 196 -3.45 -17.74 23.49
C TYR A 196 -3.55 -18.03 24.99
N VAL A 197 -3.12 -17.12 25.86
CA VAL A 197 -3.39 -17.22 27.30
C VAL A 197 -4.89 -17.24 27.57
N LEU A 198 -5.66 -16.41 26.87
CA LEU A 198 -7.13 -16.40 26.96
C LEU A 198 -7.73 -17.76 26.60
N GLU A 199 -7.38 -18.30 25.42
CA GLU A 199 -7.84 -19.62 24.95
C GLU A 199 -7.46 -20.75 25.91
N ARG A 200 -6.22 -20.75 26.40
CA ARG A 200 -5.73 -21.78 27.33
C ARG A 200 -6.41 -21.74 28.68
N ARG A 201 -6.76 -20.54 29.17
CA ARG A 201 -7.36 -20.37 30.50
C ARG A 201 -8.88 -20.50 30.51
N SER A 202 -9.54 -20.11 29.43
CA SER A 202 -10.98 -20.32 29.26
C SER A 202 -11.32 -21.76 28.88
N GLY A 203 -10.42 -22.48 28.21
CA GLY A 203 -10.71 -23.80 27.63
C GLY A 203 -11.60 -23.75 26.38
N GLU A 204 -11.81 -22.55 25.83
CA GLU A 204 -12.62 -22.29 24.64
C GLU A 204 -11.75 -21.69 23.53
N PRO A 205 -12.01 -22.00 22.24
CA PRO A 205 -11.33 -21.34 21.12
C PRO A 205 -11.41 -19.82 21.24
N PHE A 206 -10.31 -19.13 20.96
CA PHE A 206 -10.18 -17.67 21.14
C PHE A 206 -11.36 -16.88 20.56
N ALA A 207 -11.73 -17.13 19.30
CA ALA A 207 -12.80 -16.41 18.62
C ALA A 207 -14.18 -16.70 19.24
N ALA A 208 -14.41 -17.92 19.70
CA ALA A 208 -15.65 -18.32 20.37
C ALA A 208 -15.80 -17.61 21.73
N TYR A 209 -14.73 -17.56 22.52
CA TYR A 209 -14.72 -16.84 23.80
C TYR A 209 -15.01 -15.35 23.58
N LEU A 210 -14.30 -14.68 22.65
CA LEU A 210 -14.55 -13.26 22.40
C LEU A 210 -15.97 -13.01 21.91
N LYS A 211 -16.51 -13.83 21.02
CA LYS A 211 -17.90 -13.70 20.57
C LYS A 211 -18.88 -13.77 21.74
N ARG A 212 -18.74 -14.78 22.60
CA ARG A 212 -19.66 -15.07 23.72
C ARG A 212 -19.51 -14.11 24.89
N SER A 213 -18.27 -13.83 25.32
CA SER A 213 -17.99 -13.13 26.57
C SER A 213 -17.66 -11.65 26.39
N VAL A 214 -17.39 -11.19 25.17
CA VAL A 214 -17.06 -9.79 24.90
C VAL A 214 -18.03 -9.19 23.89
N LEU A 215 -18.09 -9.68 22.64
CA LEU A 215 -18.87 -9.04 21.58
C LEU A 215 -20.38 -9.07 21.84
N GLN A 216 -20.94 -10.22 22.24
CA GLN A 216 -22.36 -10.34 22.54
C GLN A 216 -22.81 -9.47 23.72
N PRO A 217 -22.13 -9.47 24.89
CA PRO A 217 -22.45 -8.56 25.99
C PRO A 217 -22.34 -7.07 25.64
N LEU A 218 -21.42 -6.70 24.75
CA LEU A 218 -21.30 -5.36 24.19
C LEU A 218 -22.41 -5.01 23.18
N GLY A 219 -23.15 -6.01 22.68
CA GLY A 219 -24.17 -5.83 21.65
C GLY A 219 -23.62 -5.69 20.23
N LEU A 220 -22.40 -6.19 19.95
CA LEU A 220 -21.74 -6.08 18.65
C LEU A 220 -22.13 -7.24 17.74
N THR A 221 -23.33 -7.16 17.15
CA THR A 221 -23.94 -8.25 16.39
C THR A 221 -23.44 -8.36 14.94
N SER A 222 -22.74 -7.36 14.44
CA SER A 222 -22.11 -7.33 13.11
C SER A 222 -20.58 -7.38 13.21
N SER A 223 -20.07 -8.06 14.22
CA SER A 223 -18.65 -8.16 14.50
C SER A 223 -18.22 -9.59 14.80
N ALA A 224 -17.07 -10.01 14.26
CA ALA A 224 -16.49 -11.33 14.51
C ALA A 224 -14.97 -11.33 14.29
N PHE A 225 -14.29 -12.31 14.87
CA PHE A 225 -12.86 -12.59 14.63
C PHE A 225 -12.63 -13.61 13.52
N GLU A 226 -13.70 -14.13 12.94
CA GLU A 226 -13.71 -15.13 11.87
C GLU A 226 -14.53 -14.62 10.67
N PRO A 227 -14.26 -15.10 9.45
CA PRO A 227 -14.91 -14.61 8.24
C PRO A 227 -16.32 -15.23 8.09
N GLU A 228 -17.24 -14.84 8.96
CA GLU A 228 -18.62 -15.32 8.93
C GLU A 228 -19.30 -14.94 7.60
N PRO A 229 -20.04 -15.85 6.93
CA PRO A 229 -20.62 -15.57 5.61
C PRO A 229 -21.48 -14.31 5.54
N ALA A 230 -22.18 -13.96 6.63
CA ALA A 230 -23.01 -12.76 6.71
C ALA A 230 -22.20 -11.45 6.79
N LEU A 231 -20.96 -11.51 7.28
CA LEU A 231 -20.04 -10.38 7.31
C LEU A 231 -19.28 -10.26 6.00
N VAL A 232 -18.78 -11.39 5.46
CA VAL A 232 -18.03 -11.42 4.19
C VAL A 232 -18.85 -10.88 3.03
N ARG A 233 -20.17 -11.16 2.98
CA ARG A 233 -21.07 -10.60 1.94
C ARG A 233 -21.19 -9.08 1.94
N ARG A 234 -20.85 -8.42 3.05
CA ARG A 234 -20.88 -6.96 3.22
C ARG A 234 -19.48 -6.37 3.39
N LEU A 235 -18.44 -7.18 3.22
CA LEU A 235 -17.07 -6.72 3.37
C LEU A 235 -16.75 -5.80 2.19
N ALA A 236 -16.34 -4.56 2.50
CA ALA A 236 -15.85 -3.65 1.48
C ALA A 236 -14.65 -4.25 0.75
N GLN A 237 -14.56 -4.04 -0.56
CA GLN A 237 -13.40 -4.43 -1.36
C GLN A 237 -12.20 -3.52 -0.99
N GLY A 238 -11.24 -4.08 -0.26
CA GLY A 238 -10.03 -3.38 0.13
C GLY A 238 -9.06 -3.22 -1.04
N GLU A 239 -8.40 -2.07 -1.13
CA GLU A 239 -7.38 -1.78 -2.15
C GLU A 239 -6.00 -1.57 -1.53
N MET A 240 -4.99 -2.26 -2.06
CA MET A 240 -3.59 -2.02 -1.77
C MET A 240 -2.92 -1.21 -2.87
N TRP A 241 -1.82 -0.55 -2.54
CA TRP A 241 -1.05 0.24 -3.48
C TRP A 241 0.44 0.19 -3.19
N THR A 242 1.26 0.50 -4.21
CA THR A 242 2.72 0.53 -4.10
C THR A 242 3.26 1.94 -4.12
N LEU A 243 4.48 2.16 -3.63
CA LEU A 243 5.21 3.45 -3.68
C LEU A 243 5.18 4.13 -5.08
N HIS A 244 4.91 3.38 -6.13
CA HIS A 244 4.88 3.78 -7.53
C HIS A 244 3.47 3.79 -8.13
N ASP A 245 2.46 4.06 -7.30
CA ASP A 245 1.07 4.30 -7.70
C ASP A 245 0.34 3.14 -8.38
N ARG A 246 0.93 1.94 -8.46
CA ARG A 246 0.17 0.72 -8.79
C ARG A 246 -0.83 0.43 -7.67
N SER A 247 -2.06 0.08 -8.04
CA SER A 247 -3.12 -0.30 -7.11
C SER A 247 -3.71 -1.64 -7.52
N PHE A 248 -4.09 -2.47 -6.55
CA PHE A 248 -4.62 -3.81 -6.76
C PHE A 248 -5.51 -4.24 -5.59
N ASP A 249 -6.34 -5.26 -5.79
CA ASP A 249 -7.21 -5.79 -4.75
C ASP A 249 -6.41 -6.40 -3.60
N ALA A 250 -6.81 -6.07 -2.39
CA ALA A 250 -6.18 -6.59 -1.19
C ALA A 250 -6.47 -8.09 -1.00
N PRO A 251 -5.48 -8.90 -0.57
CA PRO A 251 -5.73 -10.29 -0.23
C PRO A 251 -6.62 -10.39 1.03
N ASN A 252 -7.46 -11.43 1.07
CA ASN A 252 -8.32 -11.71 2.20
C ASN A 252 -8.09 -13.13 2.72
N PHE A 253 -7.27 -13.25 3.76
CA PHE A 253 -7.03 -14.50 4.50
C PHE A 253 -6.97 -14.25 6.00
N GLN A 254 -7.18 -15.31 6.78
CA GLN A 254 -7.10 -15.28 8.24
C GLN A 254 -5.65 -15.36 8.72
N LEU A 255 -5.32 -14.51 9.70
CA LEU A 255 -4.00 -14.50 10.33
C LEU A 255 -3.96 -15.50 11.48
N GLY A 256 -2.85 -16.23 11.63
CA GLY A 256 -2.64 -17.08 12.81
C GLY A 256 -2.51 -16.29 14.11
N MET A 257 -2.05 -15.04 14.01
CA MET A 257 -2.13 -14.03 15.06
C MET A 257 -3.49 -13.32 15.12
N SER A 258 -4.60 -14.04 14.92
CA SER A 258 -5.98 -13.50 14.97
C SER A 258 -6.24 -12.48 16.09
N PRO A 259 -5.77 -12.69 17.34
CA PRO A 259 -5.94 -11.74 18.44
C PRO A 259 -5.39 -10.34 18.18
N ALA A 260 -4.44 -10.19 17.26
CA ALA A 260 -3.78 -8.94 16.96
C ALA A 260 -4.47 -8.13 15.86
N GLY A 261 -5.26 -8.73 14.95
CA GLY A 261 -5.67 -8.02 13.73
C GLY A 261 -6.81 -8.57 12.89
N SER A 262 -7.48 -9.66 13.29
CA SER A 262 -8.43 -10.37 12.40
C SER A 262 -9.91 -9.97 12.56
N MET A 263 -10.25 -8.94 13.34
CA MET A 263 -11.65 -8.58 13.55
C MET A 263 -12.28 -7.92 12.32
N TYR A 264 -13.48 -8.37 11.99
CA TYR A 264 -14.44 -7.74 11.09
C TYR A 264 -15.45 -6.96 11.93
N SER A 265 -15.79 -5.73 11.53
CA SER A 265 -16.77 -4.93 12.24
C SER A 265 -17.41 -3.87 11.33
N THR A 266 -18.45 -3.22 11.84
CA THR A 266 -19.10 -2.06 11.23
C THR A 266 -18.89 -0.83 12.11
N MET A 267 -19.00 0.36 11.54
CA MET A 267 -18.84 1.59 12.34
C MET A 267 -19.93 1.74 13.42
N PRO A 268 -21.20 1.35 13.21
CA PRO A 268 -22.19 1.29 14.29
C PRO A 268 -21.82 0.36 15.45
N ASP A 269 -21.19 -0.79 15.19
CA ASP A 269 -20.73 -1.67 16.28
C ASP A 269 -19.57 -1.03 17.05
N LEU A 270 -18.60 -0.43 16.36
CA LEU A 270 -17.53 0.31 17.04
C LEU A 270 -18.06 1.54 17.80
N ALA A 271 -19.14 2.16 17.32
CA ALA A 271 -19.85 3.22 18.03
C ALA A 271 -20.48 2.71 19.33
N ARG A 272 -21.17 1.55 19.30
CA ARG A 272 -21.69 0.89 20.50
C ARG A 272 -20.58 0.57 21.49
N PHE A 273 -19.44 0.08 21.00
CA PHE A 273 -18.28 -0.18 21.84
C PHE A 273 -17.83 1.09 22.60
N MET A 274 -17.75 2.25 21.94
CA MET A 274 -17.44 3.52 22.61
C MET A 274 -18.49 3.93 23.64
N SER A 275 -19.78 3.77 23.35
CA SER A 275 -20.84 4.01 24.34
C SER A 275 -20.64 3.16 25.60
N VAL A 276 -20.22 1.90 25.45
CA VAL A 276 -19.91 1.02 26.59
C VAL A 276 -18.68 1.49 27.37
N LEU A 277 -17.66 2.01 26.69
CA LEU A 277 -16.51 2.62 27.37
C LEU A 277 -16.97 3.81 28.25
N PHE A 278 -17.87 4.66 27.74
CA PHE A 278 -18.44 5.78 28.51
C PHE A 278 -19.37 5.35 29.64
N ALA A 279 -20.00 4.17 29.51
CA ALA A 279 -20.81 3.54 30.55
C ALA A 279 -19.96 2.77 31.59
N GLY A 280 -18.64 2.90 31.58
CA GLY A 280 -17.75 2.24 32.53
C GLY A 280 -17.68 0.72 32.35
N GLY A 281 -17.82 0.24 31.11
CA GLY A 281 -17.70 -1.18 30.75
C GLY A 281 -19.01 -1.97 30.82
N ARG A 282 -20.15 -1.28 30.91
CA ARG A 282 -21.49 -1.90 30.97
C ARG A 282 -22.14 -1.88 29.59
N GLY A 283 -22.25 -3.05 28.98
CA GLY A 283 -22.96 -3.25 27.71
C GLY A 283 -24.44 -3.55 27.89
N SER A 284 -25.16 -3.64 26.77
CA SER A 284 -26.60 -3.96 26.77
C SER A 284 -26.89 -5.36 27.31
N GLY A 285 -25.94 -6.30 27.17
CA GLY A 285 -26.04 -7.65 27.72
C GLY A 285 -25.49 -7.81 29.14
N GLY A 286 -25.04 -6.72 29.79
CA GLY A 286 -24.50 -6.73 31.15
C GLY A 286 -23.11 -6.10 31.28
N ALA A 287 -22.52 -6.20 32.47
CA ALA A 287 -21.16 -5.71 32.72
C ALA A 287 -20.12 -6.59 31.99
N VAL A 288 -19.32 -5.96 31.14
CA VAL A 288 -18.23 -6.62 30.38
C VAL A 288 -16.93 -6.58 31.15
N VAL A 289 -16.58 -5.40 31.69
CA VAL A 289 -15.46 -5.15 32.62
C VAL A 289 -15.87 -4.06 33.62
N LYS A 290 -15.21 -4.00 34.77
CA LYS A 290 -15.42 -2.95 35.78
C LYS A 290 -14.81 -1.63 35.32
N ALA A 291 -15.41 -0.51 35.75
CA ALA A 291 -14.88 0.83 35.48
C ALA A 291 -13.43 1.01 35.98
N ALA A 292 -13.09 0.48 37.15
CA ALA A 292 -11.72 0.53 37.69
C ALA A 292 -10.71 -0.22 36.80
N THR A 293 -11.16 -1.28 36.13
CA THR A 293 -10.35 -2.06 35.17
C THR A 293 -10.09 -1.23 33.91
N LEU A 294 -11.13 -0.59 33.35
CA LEU A 294 -10.96 0.33 32.21
C LEU A 294 -10.02 1.49 32.55
N ASP A 295 -10.17 2.09 33.73
CA ASP A 295 -9.26 3.14 34.20
C ASP A 295 -7.81 2.65 34.29
N SER A 296 -7.58 1.37 34.59
CA SER A 296 -6.24 0.79 34.57
C SER A 296 -5.70 0.61 33.14
N MET A 297 -6.57 0.25 32.19
CA MET A 297 -6.22 0.09 30.78
C MET A 297 -5.86 1.44 30.13
N TRP A 298 -6.47 2.54 30.58
CA TRP A 298 -6.22 3.90 30.10
C TRP A 298 -5.06 4.63 30.81
N ARG A 299 -4.30 3.94 31.68
CA ARG A 299 -3.10 4.50 32.30
C ARG A 299 -1.88 4.17 31.43
N PRO A 300 -1.04 5.16 31.07
CA PRO A 300 0.24 4.90 30.43
C PRO A 300 1.10 3.93 31.26
N GLN A 301 1.53 2.83 30.65
CA GLN A 301 2.41 1.84 31.26
C GLN A 301 3.88 2.20 30.99
N TYR A 302 4.73 1.99 31.99
CA TYR A 302 6.19 2.24 31.92
C TYR A 302 6.58 3.65 31.45
N ALA A 303 5.69 4.63 31.60
CA ALA A 303 5.93 6.02 31.29
C ALA A 303 6.47 6.78 32.52
N PRO A 304 7.18 7.92 32.34
CA PRO A 304 7.55 8.78 33.45
C PRO A 304 6.34 9.16 34.31
N ARG A 305 6.56 9.31 35.63
CA ARG A 305 5.48 9.67 36.56
C ARG A 305 4.81 10.98 36.12
N GLY A 306 3.49 10.97 36.01
CA GLY A 306 2.69 12.12 35.56
C GLY A 306 2.56 12.26 34.04
N ALA A 307 3.10 11.32 33.25
CA ALA A 307 2.87 11.27 31.80
C ALA A 307 1.37 11.20 31.51
N ARG A 308 0.90 12.09 30.63
CA ARG A 308 -0.50 12.16 30.18
C ARG A 308 -0.76 11.41 28.88
N GLY A 309 0.25 10.75 28.33
CA GLY A 309 0.15 9.95 27.11
C GLY A 309 1.18 8.83 27.07
N GLY A 310 0.90 7.80 26.27
CA GLY A 310 1.70 6.59 26.16
C GLY A 310 0.84 5.37 25.81
N ALA A 311 1.45 4.18 25.79
CA ALA A 311 0.71 2.94 25.63
C ALA A 311 0.06 2.56 26.96
N GLY A 312 -1.26 2.40 26.95
CA GLY A 312 -2.02 1.73 28.00
C GLY A 312 -1.99 0.21 27.83
N LEU A 313 -2.96 -0.48 28.42
CA LEU A 313 -3.23 -1.89 28.12
C LEU A 313 -4.24 -1.92 26.97
N GLY A 314 -3.75 -2.19 25.77
CA GLY A 314 -4.56 -2.20 24.55
C GLY A 314 -4.86 -0.82 23.96
N PHE A 315 -4.89 0.26 24.75
CA PHE A 315 -5.21 1.61 24.26
C PHE A 315 -3.97 2.49 24.05
N GLN A 316 -3.99 3.35 23.03
CA GLN A 316 -3.13 4.53 22.99
C GLN A 316 -3.77 5.63 23.83
N VAL A 317 -3.00 6.21 24.75
CA VAL A 317 -3.42 7.32 25.60
C VAL A 317 -2.72 8.58 25.13
N GLY A 318 -3.46 9.67 25.01
CA GLY A 318 -2.94 10.95 24.55
C GLY A 318 -3.90 12.09 24.89
N ALA A 319 -3.86 13.15 24.09
CA ALA A 319 -4.76 14.27 24.23
C ALA A 319 -5.14 14.90 22.90
N LEU A 320 -6.36 15.42 22.83
CA LEU A 320 -6.85 16.30 21.77
C LEU A 320 -7.12 17.67 22.37
N ASP A 321 -6.37 18.68 21.95
CA ASP A 321 -6.51 20.08 22.41
C ASP A 321 -6.57 20.21 23.94
N GLY A 322 -5.74 19.42 24.64
CA GLY A 322 -5.63 19.40 26.11
C GLY A 322 -6.59 18.45 26.83
N ARG A 323 -7.54 17.83 26.13
CA ARG A 323 -8.50 16.85 26.66
C ARG A 323 -7.94 15.44 26.57
N ARG A 324 -8.17 14.60 27.58
CA ARG A 324 -7.70 13.22 27.56
C ARG A 324 -8.33 12.48 26.37
N MET A 325 -7.52 11.77 25.61
CA MET A 325 -7.97 10.93 24.50
C MET A 325 -7.48 9.51 24.70
N VAL A 326 -8.38 8.54 24.48
CA VAL A 326 -8.04 7.13 24.33
C VAL A 326 -8.38 6.71 22.91
N SER A 327 -7.46 6.02 22.25
CA SER A 327 -7.62 5.65 20.85
C SER A 327 -6.93 4.34 20.51
N HIS A 328 -7.27 3.80 19.35
CA HIS A 328 -6.48 2.74 18.73
C HIS A 328 -6.67 2.75 17.22
N GLY A 329 -5.54 2.78 16.49
CA GLY A 329 -5.52 2.66 15.03
C GLY A 329 -5.49 1.20 14.58
N GLY A 330 -6.00 0.95 13.39
CA GLY A 330 -5.99 -0.33 12.72
C GLY A 330 -5.43 -0.19 11.30
N ALA A 331 -4.61 -1.15 10.90
CA ALA A 331 -4.23 -1.35 9.51
C ALA A 331 -4.18 -2.85 9.25
N ILE A 332 -4.74 -3.26 8.12
CA ILE A 332 -4.65 -4.61 7.57
C ILE A 332 -4.95 -4.53 6.08
N TYR A 333 -4.41 -5.44 5.27
CA TYR A 333 -4.56 -5.48 3.81
C TYR A 333 -5.78 -4.75 3.24
N GLY A 334 -5.55 -3.57 2.67
CA GLY A 334 -6.59 -2.77 2.03
C GLY A 334 -7.52 -2.01 2.96
N PHE A 335 -7.17 -1.86 4.25
CA PHE A 335 -8.00 -1.18 5.25
C PHE A 335 -7.16 -0.38 6.24
N ALA A 336 -7.65 0.81 6.57
CA ALA A 336 -7.20 1.59 7.72
C ALA A 336 -8.40 2.00 8.57
N THR A 337 -8.28 1.91 9.88
CA THR A 337 -9.34 2.24 10.84
C THR A 337 -8.79 3.12 11.94
N GLN A 338 -9.59 4.05 12.44
CA GLN A 338 -9.30 4.76 13.68
C GLN A 338 -10.51 4.70 14.61
N LEU A 339 -10.24 4.38 15.87
CA LEU A 339 -11.15 4.56 16.99
C LEU A 339 -10.57 5.62 17.92
N ALA A 340 -11.31 6.70 18.17
CA ALA A 340 -10.86 7.78 19.06
C ALA A 340 -11.99 8.24 19.97
N ALA A 341 -11.71 8.37 21.27
CA ALA A 341 -12.69 8.76 22.27
C ALA A 341 -12.11 9.75 23.28
N LEU A 342 -12.93 10.71 23.66
CA LEU A 342 -12.71 11.66 24.74
C LEU A 342 -13.56 11.19 25.94
N PRO A 343 -13.02 10.37 26.86
CA PRO A 343 -13.83 9.71 27.88
C PRO A 343 -14.46 10.69 28.89
N ASP A 344 -13.78 11.80 29.19
CA ASP A 344 -14.28 12.80 30.14
C ASP A 344 -15.46 13.60 29.55
N GLU A 345 -15.42 13.81 28.24
CA GLU A 345 -16.49 14.42 27.47
C GLU A 345 -17.51 13.42 26.97
N LYS A 346 -17.22 12.13 26.97
CA LYS A 346 -18.04 11.07 26.37
C LYS A 346 -18.36 11.29 24.89
N LEU A 347 -17.37 11.77 24.12
CA LEU A 347 -17.48 11.90 22.66
C LEU A 347 -16.59 10.86 21.99
N GLY A 348 -17.08 10.19 20.95
CA GLY A 348 -16.36 9.12 20.27
C GLY A 348 -16.53 9.16 18.75
N VAL A 349 -15.50 8.70 18.05
CA VAL A 349 -15.49 8.57 16.59
C VAL A 349 -14.87 7.23 16.20
N ALA A 350 -15.56 6.51 15.31
CA ALA A 350 -15.04 5.36 14.59
C ALA A 350 -15.06 5.68 13.10
N VAL A 351 -13.94 5.47 12.41
CA VAL A 351 -13.84 5.67 10.96
C VAL A 351 -12.98 4.57 10.34
N SER A 352 -13.38 4.07 9.18
CA SER A 352 -12.61 3.08 8.43
C SER A 352 -12.64 3.35 6.94
N ALA A 353 -11.49 3.22 6.27
CA ALA A 353 -11.32 3.35 4.84
C ALA A 353 -10.93 1.98 4.22
N ALA A 354 -11.46 1.66 3.05
CA ALA A 354 -11.13 0.47 2.26
C ALA A 354 -9.92 0.72 1.34
N LYS A 355 -8.85 1.28 1.90
CA LYS A 355 -7.56 1.44 1.23
C LYS A 355 -6.41 1.37 2.23
N ASP A 356 -5.36 0.67 1.85
CA ASP A 356 -4.17 0.49 2.69
C ASP A 356 -3.40 1.82 2.90
N GLY A 357 -2.70 1.94 4.01
CA GLY A 357 -1.88 3.12 4.31
C GLY A 357 -2.67 4.43 4.46
N MET A 358 -3.93 4.38 4.90
CA MET A 358 -4.78 5.58 5.13
C MET A 358 -4.84 6.04 6.60
N ASN A 359 -3.91 5.58 7.44
CA ASN A 359 -3.95 5.81 8.89
C ASN A 359 -3.94 7.29 9.28
N ALA A 360 -3.08 8.13 8.66
CA ALA A 360 -3.04 9.55 8.99
C ALA A 360 -4.32 10.28 8.55
N LEU A 361 -4.95 9.82 7.46
CA LEU A 361 -6.25 10.35 7.05
C LEU A 361 -7.34 9.97 8.06
N THR A 362 -7.43 8.70 8.47
CA THR A 362 -8.44 8.27 9.45
C THR A 362 -8.24 8.96 10.81
N ASP A 363 -6.98 9.17 11.22
CA ASP A 363 -6.64 9.95 12.42
C ASP A 363 -7.15 11.39 12.30
N ARG A 364 -6.86 12.05 11.17
CA ARG A 364 -7.30 13.42 10.91
C ARG A 364 -8.82 13.55 10.89
N ILE A 365 -9.53 12.61 10.23
CA ILE A 365 -11.00 12.62 10.20
C ILE A 365 -11.55 12.49 11.63
N ALA A 366 -10.99 11.60 12.44
CA ALA A 366 -11.43 11.40 13.83
C ALA A 366 -11.18 12.65 14.70
N ASP A 367 -9.99 13.25 14.61
CA ASP A 367 -9.63 14.46 15.35
C ASP A 367 -10.52 15.65 14.97
N GLU A 368 -10.72 15.89 13.67
CA GLU A 368 -11.59 16.96 13.19
C GLU A 368 -13.06 16.73 13.60
N ALA A 369 -13.54 15.49 13.51
CA ALA A 369 -14.88 15.14 13.96
C ALA A 369 -15.07 15.44 15.46
N LEU A 370 -14.12 15.06 16.31
CA LEU A 370 -14.16 15.37 17.75
C LEU A 370 -14.14 16.88 18.02
N ARG A 371 -13.29 17.65 17.33
CA ARG A 371 -13.25 19.13 17.44
C ARG A 371 -14.59 19.77 17.07
N LEU A 372 -15.21 19.32 15.98
CA LEU A 372 -16.52 19.80 15.54
C LEU A 372 -17.63 19.42 16.52
N MET A 373 -17.64 18.19 17.04
CA MET A 373 -18.60 17.73 18.05
C MET A 373 -18.49 18.56 19.34
N LEU A 374 -17.26 18.85 19.80
CA LEU A 374 -17.02 19.71 20.96
C LEU A 374 -17.53 21.15 20.75
N ALA A 375 -17.38 21.70 19.53
CA ALA A 375 -17.90 23.02 19.21
C ALA A 375 -19.44 23.02 19.17
N ALA A 376 -20.05 22.05 18.48
CA ALA A 376 -21.49 21.89 18.38
C ALA A 376 -22.15 21.75 19.75
N ARG A 377 -21.62 20.87 20.61
CA ARG A 377 -22.16 20.66 21.96
C ARG A 377 -22.03 21.89 22.85
N ALA A 378 -21.01 22.70 22.64
CA ALA A 378 -20.83 23.97 23.34
C ALA A 378 -21.64 25.13 22.74
N GLY A 379 -22.44 24.91 21.69
CA GLY A 379 -23.17 25.95 20.98
C GLY A 379 -22.26 26.99 20.31
N ARG A 380 -21.00 26.63 20.03
CA ARG A 380 -20.01 27.50 19.41
C ARG A 380 -20.01 27.33 17.88
N PRO A 381 -19.60 28.36 17.12
CA PRO A 381 -19.34 28.19 15.69
C PRO A 381 -18.38 27.01 15.44
N LEU A 382 -18.69 26.20 14.44
CA LEU A 382 -17.82 25.10 14.06
C LEU A 382 -16.47 25.64 13.56
N PRO A 383 -15.33 25.10 14.04
CA PRO A 383 -14.05 25.42 13.45
C PRO A 383 -14.03 25.00 11.97
N ALA A 384 -13.35 25.79 11.14
CA ALA A 384 -13.10 25.40 9.76
C ALA A 384 -12.08 24.26 9.72
N ILE A 385 -12.35 23.23 8.92
CA ILE A 385 -11.37 22.19 8.63
C ILE A 385 -10.36 22.76 7.62
N ASP A 386 -9.09 22.85 8.02
CA ASP A 386 -8.02 23.27 7.11
C ASP A 386 -7.90 22.26 5.95
N THR A 387 -7.78 22.75 4.72
CA THR A 387 -7.67 21.94 3.50
C THR A 387 -6.44 22.32 2.68
N THR A 388 -6.02 21.45 1.75
CA THR A 388 -4.79 21.62 0.96
C THR A 388 -5.01 21.39 -0.54
N ALA A 389 -4.38 22.14 -1.43
CA ALA A 389 -4.56 22.01 -2.87
C ALA A 389 -3.35 21.37 -3.55
N LEU A 390 -3.48 20.95 -4.82
CA LEU A 390 -2.30 20.66 -5.62
C LEU A 390 -1.46 21.95 -5.83
N PRO A 391 -0.13 21.88 -5.75
CA PRO A 391 0.76 22.99 -6.09
C PRO A 391 0.78 23.26 -7.61
N SER A 392 1.18 24.48 -7.99
CA SER A 392 1.44 24.78 -9.40
C SER A 392 2.69 24.04 -9.89
N ARG A 393 2.75 23.74 -11.20
CA ARG A 393 3.94 23.12 -11.82
C ARG A 393 5.21 23.94 -11.57
N ALA A 394 5.10 25.26 -11.58
CA ALA A 394 6.21 26.18 -11.30
C ALA A 394 6.72 26.05 -9.86
N LEU A 395 5.81 26.01 -8.88
CA LEU A 395 6.17 25.82 -7.47
C LEU A 395 6.82 24.45 -7.28
N ALA A 396 6.23 23.40 -7.84
CA ALA A 396 6.74 22.04 -7.78
C ALA A 396 8.16 21.93 -8.36
N ALA A 397 8.38 22.44 -9.56
CA ALA A 397 9.69 22.48 -10.21
C ALA A 397 10.73 23.27 -9.40
N SER A 398 10.33 24.38 -8.76
CA SER A 398 11.24 25.20 -7.95
C SER A 398 11.76 24.50 -6.69
N LEU A 399 10.98 23.56 -6.15
CA LEU A 399 11.31 22.79 -4.96
C LEU A 399 12.05 21.48 -5.29
N ALA A 400 11.91 20.96 -6.51
CA ALA A 400 12.49 19.69 -6.92
C ALA A 400 14.02 19.65 -6.76
N GLY A 401 14.54 18.66 -6.04
CA GLY A 401 15.97 18.46 -5.84
C GLY A 401 16.32 17.78 -4.52
N THR A 402 17.62 17.56 -4.34
CA THR A 402 18.19 16.95 -3.13
C THR A 402 18.67 18.04 -2.18
N TYR A 403 18.31 17.90 -0.91
CA TYR A 403 18.69 18.81 0.18
C TYR A 403 19.33 18.01 1.30
N VAL A 404 20.37 18.57 1.93
CA VAL A 404 21.18 17.85 2.92
C VAL A 404 21.38 18.65 4.20
N ARG A 405 21.45 17.92 5.31
CA ARG A 405 21.86 18.43 6.63
C ARG A 405 22.57 17.31 7.39
N GLY A 406 23.90 17.40 7.51
CA GLY A 406 24.70 16.30 8.07
C GLY A 406 24.48 15.01 7.28
N ASN A 407 24.08 13.94 7.96
CA ASN A 407 23.79 12.65 7.36
C ASN A 407 22.33 12.48 6.90
N VAL A 408 21.47 13.49 7.08
CA VAL A 408 20.08 13.46 6.64
C VAL A 408 19.99 14.05 5.24
N THR A 409 19.40 13.27 4.33
CA THR A 409 19.07 13.71 2.97
C THR A 409 17.56 13.79 2.82
N VAL A 410 17.09 14.88 2.21
CA VAL A 410 15.70 15.11 1.82
C VAL A 410 15.65 15.28 0.31
N ASP A 411 15.01 14.37 -0.39
CA ASP A 411 14.75 14.45 -1.83
C ASP A 411 13.31 14.91 -2.05
N VAL A 412 13.15 16.04 -2.76
CA VAL A 412 11.86 16.50 -3.25
C VAL A 412 11.74 16.12 -4.71
N VAL A 413 10.84 15.20 -5.03
CA VAL A 413 10.56 14.75 -6.39
C VAL A 413 9.26 15.39 -6.85
N ALA A 414 9.32 16.13 -7.95
CA ALA A 414 8.16 16.79 -8.55
C ALA A 414 7.85 16.17 -9.91
N ARG A 415 6.57 15.89 -10.16
CA ARG A 415 6.02 15.44 -11.45
C ARG A 415 4.74 16.19 -11.70
N ASP A 416 4.76 17.11 -12.66
CA ASP A 416 3.70 18.09 -12.84
C ASP A 416 3.36 18.83 -11.54
N SER A 417 2.16 18.60 -10.99
CA SER A 417 1.68 19.16 -9.74
C SER A 417 1.77 18.18 -8.57
N THR A 418 2.26 16.96 -8.79
CA THR A 418 2.50 15.99 -7.72
C THR A 418 3.89 16.21 -7.16
N ILE A 419 3.99 16.37 -5.85
CA ILE A 419 5.26 16.49 -5.14
C ILE A 419 5.31 15.42 -4.07
N VAL A 420 6.41 14.67 -4.01
CA VAL A 420 6.71 13.79 -2.90
C VAL A 420 8.03 14.19 -2.25
N LEU A 421 8.06 14.15 -0.92
CA LEU A 421 9.22 14.32 -0.09
C LEU A 421 9.68 12.95 0.39
N ARG A 422 10.95 12.63 0.19
CA ARG A 422 11.60 11.43 0.68
C ARG A 422 12.72 11.86 1.61
N SER A 423 12.84 11.22 2.77
CA SER A 423 13.88 11.58 3.75
C SER A 423 14.51 10.33 4.32
N THR A 424 15.84 10.33 4.49
CA THR A 424 16.54 9.23 5.18
C THR A 424 16.22 9.18 6.68
N ALA A 425 15.52 10.19 7.22
CA ALA A 425 15.04 10.23 8.59
C ALA A 425 13.58 9.73 8.73
N LEU A 426 12.90 9.46 7.61
CA LEU A 426 11.54 8.92 7.57
C LEU A 426 11.59 7.51 6.98
N ASP A 427 10.62 6.68 7.35
CA ASP A 427 10.46 5.33 6.82
C ASP A 427 9.52 5.27 5.62
N HIS A 428 8.88 6.36 5.22
CA HIS A 428 8.01 6.42 4.04
C HIS A 428 8.09 7.78 3.34
N GLN A 429 7.62 7.86 2.10
CA GLN A 429 7.51 9.11 1.36
C GLN A 429 6.26 9.89 1.78
N GLN A 430 6.33 11.22 1.71
CA GLN A 430 5.22 12.12 2.02
C GLN A 430 4.79 12.91 0.78
N GLY A 431 3.53 12.78 0.37
CA GLY A 431 2.88 13.64 -0.60
C GLY A 431 2.70 15.05 -0.04
N LEU A 432 3.21 16.03 -0.77
CA LEU A 432 3.11 17.44 -0.38
C LEU A 432 1.98 18.13 -1.16
N ARG A 433 1.13 18.86 -0.43
CA ARG A 433 0.04 19.67 -0.98
C ARG A 433 0.25 21.14 -0.58
N ARG A 434 -0.18 22.07 -1.43
CA ARG A 434 -0.15 23.51 -1.13
C ARG A 434 -1.14 23.84 -0.01
N TRP A 435 -0.67 24.48 1.05
CA TRP A 435 -1.50 24.90 2.18
C TRP A 435 -1.73 26.41 2.18
N ARG A 436 -0.70 27.23 2.42
CA ARG A 436 -0.83 28.70 2.49
C ARG A 436 0.32 29.41 1.78
N GLY A 437 0.00 30.27 0.80
CA GLY A 437 0.99 30.86 -0.10
C GLY A 437 1.83 29.75 -0.77
N ASP A 438 3.15 29.89 -0.68
CA ASP A 438 4.12 28.90 -1.17
C ASP A 438 4.51 27.83 -0.13
N THR A 439 3.85 27.82 1.04
CA THR A 439 4.05 26.77 2.05
C THR A 439 3.25 25.53 1.67
N LEU A 440 3.96 24.41 1.60
CA LEU A 440 3.39 23.09 1.45
C LEU A 440 3.21 22.42 2.82
N LEU A 441 2.30 21.45 2.85
CA LEU A 441 2.04 20.57 3.98
C LEU A 441 2.10 19.12 3.48
N SER A 442 2.67 18.20 4.25
CA SER A 442 2.43 16.77 4.00
C SER A 442 0.94 16.52 4.19
N ASP A 443 0.29 15.98 3.17
CA ASP A 443 -1.13 15.64 3.18
C ASP A 443 -1.38 14.53 2.16
N ASP A 444 -1.20 13.29 2.63
CA ASP A 444 -1.50 12.04 1.94
C ASP A 444 -2.19 11.05 2.91
N GLY A 445 -2.29 9.76 2.54
CA GLY A 445 -2.94 8.75 3.39
C GLY A 445 -2.16 8.41 4.67
N MET A 446 -0.83 8.48 4.63
CA MET A 446 0.09 8.04 5.70
C MET A 446 0.68 9.20 6.50
N SER A 447 0.60 10.43 5.99
CA SER A 447 1.25 11.61 6.55
C SER A 447 0.36 12.84 6.49
N TYR A 448 0.31 13.57 7.62
CA TYR A 448 -0.31 14.88 7.71
C TYR A 448 0.49 15.81 8.62
N GLY A 449 0.63 17.08 8.25
CA GLY A 449 1.08 18.14 9.17
C GLY A 449 2.52 18.63 9.03
N THR A 450 3.41 17.91 8.33
CA THR A 450 4.80 18.33 8.09
C THR A 450 4.81 19.54 7.18
N ARG A 451 5.32 20.69 7.65
CA ARG A 451 5.36 21.93 6.88
C ARG A 451 6.64 22.04 6.08
N VAL A 452 6.52 22.35 4.80
CA VAL A 452 7.65 22.45 3.87
C VAL A 452 7.58 23.78 3.12
N TRP A 453 8.64 24.58 3.19
CA TRP A 453 8.74 25.83 2.43
C TRP A 453 10.17 26.15 2.03
N ARG A 454 10.34 27.10 1.13
CA ARG A 454 11.64 27.56 0.67
C ARG A 454 12.10 28.78 1.47
N ARG A 455 13.40 28.84 1.80
CA ARG A 455 14.07 30.03 2.34
C ARG A 455 15.38 30.25 1.60
N GLY A 456 15.38 31.16 0.62
CA GLY A 456 16.52 31.36 -0.28
C GLY A 456 16.82 30.09 -1.10
N GLY A 457 18.04 29.57 -1.04
CA GLY A 457 18.42 28.29 -1.66
C GLY A 457 18.07 27.04 -0.85
N ALA A 458 17.60 27.20 0.39
CA ALA A 458 17.35 26.10 1.32
C ALA A 458 15.89 25.64 1.30
N LEU A 459 15.67 24.37 1.65
CA LEU A 459 14.38 23.81 2.00
C LEU A 459 14.24 23.83 3.52
N VAL A 460 13.10 24.26 4.04
CA VAL A 460 12.79 24.20 5.46
C VAL A 460 11.69 23.17 5.66
N VAL A 461 11.94 22.18 6.51
CA VAL A 461 11.00 21.12 6.88
C VAL A 461 10.79 21.20 8.38
N ASP A 462 9.58 21.54 8.82
CA ASP A 462 9.22 21.78 10.24
C ASP A 462 10.23 22.67 10.99
N GLY A 463 10.65 23.76 10.36
CA GLY A 463 11.60 24.72 10.92
C GLY A 463 13.06 24.31 10.81
N VAL A 464 13.37 23.08 10.38
CA VAL A 464 14.73 22.60 10.14
C VAL A 464 15.17 22.93 8.71
N SER A 465 16.28 23.64 8.58
CA SER A 465 16.83 24.09 7.29
C SER A 465 17.79 23.06 6.68
N TYR A 466 17.58 22.73 5.41
CA TYR A 466 18.41 21.84 4.59
C TYR A 466 18.98 22.60 3.41
N VAL A 467 20.27 22.45 3.16
CA VAL A 467 20.95 23.14 2.05
C VAL A 467 20.75 22.33 0.78
N ARG A 468 20.34 22.99 -0.31
CA ARG A 468 20.23 22.33 -1.62
C ARG A 468 21.61 21.82 -2.04
N ARG A 469 21.71 20.52 -2.28
CA ARG A 469 22.88 19.91 -2.90
C ARG A 469 22.85 20.24 -4.40
N ALA A 470 24.00 20.66 -4.93
CA ALA A 470 24.13 20.87 -6.37
C ALA A 470 23.80 19.56 -7.11
N PRO A 471 23.09 19.61 -8.27
CA PRO A 471 22.82 18.42 -9.04
C PRO A 471 24.11 17.68 -9.37
N GLU A 472 24.17 16.41 -8.99
CA GLU A 472 25.35 15.59 -9.23
C GLU A 472 25.36 15.23 -10.72
N ARG A 473 26.27 15.82 -11.49
CA ARG A 473 26.41 15.54 -12.93
C ARG A 473 26.98 14.15 -13.22
N ARG A 474 27.49 13.47 -12.20
CA ARG A 474 28.09 12.15 -12.31
C ARG A 474 27.05 11.10 -11.94
N LEU A 475 27.03 10.01 -12.70
CA LEU A 475 26.24 8.85 -12.33
C LEU A 475 26.66 8.31 -10.95
N PRO A 476 25.71 7.78 -10.16
CA PRO A 476 26.04 7.03 -8.96
C PRO A 476 27.08 5.94 -9.25
N PRO A 477 28.02 5.70 -8.31
CA PRO A 477 29.01 4.64 -8.47
C PRO A 477 28.32 3.27 -8.57
N ALA A 478 29.02 2.30 -9.17
CA ALA A 478 28.55 0.92 -9.11
C ALA A 478 28.55 0.44 -7.64
N PRO A 479 27.55 -0.35 -7.22
CA PRO A 479 27.53 -0.90 -5.87
C PRO A 479 28.69 -1.89 -5.68
N PRO A 480 29.07 -2.17 -4.42
CA PRO A 480 30.00 -3.27 -4.10
C PRO A 480 29.54 -4.59 -4.72
N ALA A 481 30.48 -5.36 -5.28
CA ALA A 481 30.18 -6.64 -5.93
C ALA A 481 29.44 -7.64 -5.02
N ALA A 482 29.76 -7.63 -3.72
CA ALA A 482 29.13 -8.47 -2.71
C ALA A 482 27.60 -8.26 -2.58
N TRP A 483 27.08 -7.09 -2.98
CA TRP A 483 25.66 -6.78 -2.94
C TRP A 483 24.89 -7.30 -4.14
N ARG A 484 25.57 -7.66 -5.24
CA ARG A 484 24.92 -8.12 -6.48
C ARG A 484 23.99 -9.31 -6.21
N GLY A 485 24.44 -10.27 -5.38
CA GLY A 485 23.63 -11.43 -5.01
C GLY A 485 22.52 -11.14 -3.97
N LEU A 486 22.53 -9.96 -3.34
CA LEU A 486 21.56 -9.56 -2.31
C LEU A 486 20.45 -8.67 -2.87
N VAL A 487 20.77 -7.81 -3.84
CA VAL A 487 19.79 -6.95 -4.50
C VAL A 487 18.82 -7.81 -5.31
N GLY A 488 17.53 -7.60 -5.09
CA GLY A 488 16.48 -8.39 -5.71
C GLY A 488 15.16 -8.30 -4.95
N GLU A 489 14.23 -9.16 -5.33
CA GLU A 489 12.90 -9.24 -4.72
C GLU A 489 12.73 -10.54 -3.96
N TYR A 490 12.00 -10.48 -2.86
CA TYR A 490 11.77 -11.61 -1.97
C TYR A 490 10.30 -11.60 -1.52
N GLY A 491 9.77 -12.76 -1.16
CA GLY A 491 8.38 -12.91 -0.70
C GLY A 491 7.39 -13.24 -1.81
N TRP A 492 6.16 -12.78 -1.65
CA TRP A 492 4.99 -13.24 -2.39
C TRP A 492 4.37 -12.10 -3.20
N ASP A 493 3.49 -12.40 -4.15
CA ASP A 493 2.89 -11.38 -5.04
C ASP A 493 2.09 -10.32 -4.27
N HIS A 494 1.46 -10.71 -3.16
CA HIS A 494 0.69 -9.80 -2.32
C HIS A 494 1.54 -9.05 -1.29
N ASN A 495 2.84 -9.38 -1.14
CA ASN A 495 3.78 -8.64 -0.31
C ASN A 495 5.23 -8.91 -0.74
N VAL A 496 5.76 -8.01 -1.57
CA VAL A 496 7.14 -8.09 -2.05
C VAL A 496 8.06 -7.27 -1.15
N LEU A 497 9.11 -7.92 -0.63
CA LEU A 497 10.26 -7.28 -0.02
C LEU A 497 11.30 -6.99 -1.10
N TYR A 498 11.57 -5.71 -1.35
CA TYR A 498 12.65 -5.29 -2.23
C TYR A 498 13.90 -5.02 -1.42
N ILE A 499 14.99 -5.69 -1.76
CA ILE A 499 16.34 -5.30 -1.32
C ILE A 499 16.99 -4.58 -2.48
N LEU A 500 17.28 -3.30 -2.30
CA LEU A 500 17.78 -2.43 -3.35
C LEU A 500 19.00 -1.63 -2.86
N GLU A 501 19.87 -1.23 -3.78
CA GLU A 501 20.92 -0.26 -3.43
C GLU A 501 20.38 1.14 -3.65
N LYS A 502 20.44 1.99 -2.62
CA LYS A 502 20.01 3.39 -2.68
C LYS A 502 21.03 4.26 -1.95
N GLY A 503 21.66 5.18 -2.68
CA GLY A 503 22.55 6.18 -2.10
C GLY A 503 23.79 5.58 -1.43
N GLY A 504 24.33 4.49 -1.98
CA GLY A 504 25.49 3.80 -1.46
C GLY A 504 25.19 2.92 -0.23
N ARG A 505 23.93 2.54 -0.02
CA ARG A 505 23.49 1.64 1.08
C ARG A 505 22.51 0.61 0.54
N LEU A 506 22.48 -0.57 1.14
CA LEU A 506 21.32 -1.45 0.98
C LEU A 506 20.13 -0.86 1.71
N THR A 507 18.97 -0.94 1.09
CA THR A 507 17.69 -0.46 1.61
C THR A 507 16.66 -1.56 1.43
N ALA A 508 15.87 -1.81 2.47
CA ALA A 508 14.70 -2.67 2.40
C ALA A 508 13.46 -1.82 2.13
N LEU A 509 12.74 -2.08 1.05
CA LEU A 509 11.37 -1.60 0.84
C LEU A 509 10.41 -2.75 1.14
N ILE A 510 9.62 -2.61 2.21
CA ILE A 510 8.75 -3.65 2.77
C ILE A 510 7.33 -3.11 2.96
N GLU A 511 6.32 -3.97 2.86
CA GLU A 511 4.90 -3.57 2.93
C GLU A 511 4.59 -2.42 1.95
N TRP A 512 5.19 -2.48 0.75
CA TRP A 512 4.93 -1.61 -0.40
C TRP A 512 5.32 -0.13 -0.31
N PHE A 513 5.49 0.42 0.90
CA PHE A 513 5.75 1.85 1.09
C PHE A 513 6.75 2.19 2.19
N PHE A 514 7.19 1.23 3.01
CA PHE A 514 8.23 1.49 4.02
C PHE A 514 9.64 1.23 3.50
N GLU A 515 10.46 2.28 3.41
CA GLU A 515 11.87 2.23 3.03
C GLU A 515 12.80 2.36 4.25
N TYR A 516 13.63 1.34 4.51
CA TYR A 516 14.57 1.31 5.61
C TYR A 516 16.02 1.23 5.11
N PRO A 517 16.84 2.29 5.28
CA PRO A 517 18.26 2.23 4.98
C PRO A 517 18.97 1.33 5.99
N LEU A 518 19.66 0.31 5.49
CA LEU A 518 20.25 -0.73 6.32
C LEU A 518 21.68 -0.36 6.75
N THR A 519 22.11 -0.93 7.87
CA THR A 519 23.49 -0.83 8.36
C THR A 519 24.12 -2.21 8.37
N ARG A 520 25.25 -2.39 7.69
CA ARG A 520 25.94 -3.68 7.61
C ARG A 520 26.47 -4.08 9.00
N ILE A 521 26.20 -5.31 9.42
CA ILE A 521 26.81 -5.96 10.59
C ILE A 521 27.90 -6.93 10.13
N SER A 522 27.58 -7.79 9.15
CA SER A 522 28.51 -8.71 8.47
C SER A 522 28.12 -8.83 6.99
N ASP A 523 28.71 -9.76 6.23
CA ASP A 523 28.43 -9.91 4.79
C ASP A 523 26.95 -10.20 4.48
N ASP A 524 26.29 -10.97 5.34
CA ASP A 524 24.92 -11.43 5.14
C ASP A 524 23.97 -10.99 6.26
N VAL A 525 24.44 -10.11 7.17
CA VAL A 525 23.63 -9.62 8.28
C VAL A 525 23.63 -8.10 8.30
N TYR A 526 22.43 -7.52 8.32
CA TYR A 526 22.19 -6.09 8.31
C TYR A 526 21.21 -5.69 9.41
N ALA A 527 21.41 -4.53 10.02
CA ALA A 527 20.49 -3.94 10.98
C ALA A 527 19.49 -3.01 10.28
N PHE A 528 18.23 -3.08 10.70
CA PHE A 528 17.27 -2.00 10.47
C PHE A 528 17.66 -0.76 11.29
N PRO A 529 17.18 0.45 10.90
CA PRO A 529 17.30 1.64 11.73
C PRO A 529 16.71 1.47 13.13
N ASN A 530 17.07 2.33 14.07
CA ASN A 530 16.49 2.34 15.43
C ASN A 530 15.11 3.03 15.52
N SER A 531 14.42 3.19 14.39
CA SER A 531 13.13 3.87 14.19
C SER A 531 12.21 3.04 13.28
N GLY A 532 10.92 3.42 13.24
CA GLY A 532 9.90 2.72 12.46
C GLY A 532 9.49 1.36 13.04
N LEU A 533 8.73 0.58 12.28
CA LEU A 533 8.12 -0.68 12.73
C LEU A 533 9.15 -1.79 13.00
N TYR A 534 10.26 -1.77 12.26
CA TYR A 534 11.31 -2.79 12.30
C TYR A 534 12.49 -2.40 13.22
N ALA A 535 12.28 -1.41 14.11
CA ALA A 535 13.33 -0.86 14.94
C ALA A 535 14.03 -1.91 15.82
N GLY A 536 15.36 -2.00 15.69
CA GLY A 536 16.20 -2.93 16.45
C GLY A 536 16.25 -4.36 15.90
N GLU A 537 15.54 -4.65 14.81
CA GLU A 537 15.56 -5.96 14.16
C GLU A 537 16.67 -6.07 13.11
N ARG A 538 16.83 -7.26 12.54
CA ARG A 538 17.87 -7.58 11.56
C ARG A 538 17.28 -8.18 10.28
N LEU A 539 18.07 -8.08 9.22
CA LEU A 539 17.95 -8.82 7.97
C LEU A 539 19.10 -9.81 7.88
N VAL A 540 18.78 -11.08 7.61
CA VAL A 540 19.75 -12.16 7.49
C VAL A 540 19.57 -12.87 6.15
N PHE A 541 20.59 -12.84 5.30
CA PHE A 541 20.56 -13.49 4.00
C PHE A 541 21.09 -14.92 4.08
N THR A 542 20.44 -15.83 3.35
CA THR A 542 20.99 -17.16 3.06
C THR A 542 21.34 -17.21 1.59
N ARG A 543 22.56 -17.61 1.24
CA ARG A 543 23.02 -17.71 -0.15
C ARG A 543 23.04 -19.14 -0.66
N ASP A 544 22.84 -19.28 -1.96
CA ASP A 544 23.11 -20.49 -2.72
C ASP A 544 24.61 -20.66 -3.02
N ALA A 545 24.96 -21.78 -3.67
CA ALA A 545 26.34 -22.08 -4.06
C ALA A 545 26.95 -21.09 -5.08
N ARG A 546 26.12 -20.26 -5.74
CA ARG A 546 26.55 -19.23 -6.69
C ARG A 546 26.74 -17.87 -6.01
N GLY A 547 26.56 -17.79 -4.69
CA GLY A 547 26.65 -16.55 -3.92
C GLY A 547 25.44 -15.63 -4.11
N ARG A 548 24.34 -16.12 -4.70
CA ARG A 548 23.08 -15.39 -4.80
C ARG A 548 22.23 -15.72 -3.58
N ALA A 549 21.62 -14.73 -2.93
CA ALA A 549 20.70 -15.00 -1.84
C ALA A 549 19.55 -15.89 -2.36
N SER A 550 19.24 -17.00 -1.69
CA SER A 550 18.05 -17.82 -1.98
C SER A 550 16.85 -17.36 -1.17
N GLN A 551 17.08 -16.69 -0.04
CA GLN A 551 16.07 -16.13 0.84
C GLN A 551 16.69 -15.04 1.72
N VAL A 552 15.82 -14.25 2.35
CA VAL A 552 16.18 -13.30 3.40
C VAL A 552 15.20 -13.40 4.56
N GLU A 553 15.71 -13.49 5.79
CA GLU A 553 14.91 -13.37 6.99
C GLU A 553 14.84 -11.90 7.41
N ALA A 554 13.64 -11.32 7.47
CA ALA A 554 13.39 -9.96 7.96
C ALA A 554 12.44 -10.04 9.16
N ALA A 555 12.90 -9.59 10.33
CA ALA A 555 12.10 -9.61 11.55
C ALA A 555 11.49 -10.98 11.89
N SER A 556 12.32 -12.04 11.82
CA SER A 556 11.94 -13.45 12.06
C SER A 556 11.00 -14.06 11.01
N VAL A 557 10.69 -13.34 9.92
CA VAL A 557 9.93 -13.86 8.79
C VAL A 557 10.87 -14.17 7.63
N VAL A 558 10.79 -15.37 7.06
CA VAL A 558 11.60 -15.79 5.92
C VAL A 558 10.91 -15.44 4.61
N PHE A 559 11.54 -14.59 3.82
CA PHE A 559 11.11 -14.20 2.48
C PHE A 559 11.95 -14.97 1.44
N PRO A 560 11.37 -15.93 0.71
CA PRO A 560 12.08 -16.63 -0.37
C PRO A 560 12.39 -15.66 -1.52
N ARG A 561 13.53 -15.83 -2.20
CA ARG A 561 13.86 -14.98 -3.37
C ARG A 561 12.89 -15.27 -4.51
N ARG A 562 12.35 -14.21 -5.09
CA ARG A 562 11.55 -14.27 -6.31
C ARG A 562 12.48 -14.47 -7.51
N SER A 563 12.03 -15.25 -8.48
CA SER A 563 12.77 -15.49 -9.72
C SER A 563 12.01 -14.88 -10.88
N TRP A 564 12.71 -14.08 -11.68
CA TRP A 564 12.15 -13.48 -12.88
C TRP A 564 12.83 -14.07 -14.12
N VAL A 565 12.04 -14.42 -15.12
CA VAL A 565 12.57 -14.84 -16.43
C VAL A 565 13.35 -13.65 -17.03
N GLY A 566 14.61 -13.88 -17.39
CA GLY A 566 15.48 -12.82 -17.92
C GLY A 566 16.27 -12.03 -16.88
N GLU A 567 16.15 -12.36 -15.58
CA GLU A 567 16.95 -11.70 -14.53
C GLU A 567 18.47 -11.84 -14.73
N ASP A 568 18.91 -12.95 -15.33
CA ASP A 568 20.31 -13.25 -15.63
C ASP A 568 20.77 -12.77 -17.02
N GLY A 569 19.95 -11.95 -17.70
CA GLY A 569 20.22 -11.45 -19.05
C GLY A 569 19.64 -12.33 -20.16
N ASP A 570 18.92 -13.39 -19.79
CA ASP A 570 18.16 -14.21 -20.73
C ASP A 570 17.03 -13.39 -21.39
N VAL A 571 16.65 -13.80 -22.60
CA VAL A 571 15.52 -13.19 -23.31
C VAL A 571 14.23 -13.64 -22.63
N PHE A 572 13.39 -12.70 -22.21
CA PHE A 572 12.05 -12.99 -21.72
C PHE A 572 11.23 -13.69 -22.81
N ARG A 573 10.52 -14.76 -22.45
CA ARG A 573 9.69 -15.55 -23.37
C ARG A 573 8.37 -15.90 -22.72
N ILE A 574 7.31 -15.88 -23.50
CA ILE A 574 6.01 -16.42 -23.11
C ILE A 574 5.79 -17.78 -23.76
N THR A 575 4.84 -18.55 -23.23
CA THR A 575 4.20 -19.63 -23.98
C THR A 575 3.04 -19.01 -24.77
N PRO A 576 3.10 -18.93 -26.11
CA PRO A 576 2.02 -18.35 -26.88
C PRO A 576 0.75 -19.18 -26.74
N VAL A 577 -0.42 -18.53 -26.71
CA VAL A 577 -1.72 -19.22 -26.60
C VAL A 577 -2.06 -20.06 -27.83
N LYS A 578 -1.41 -19.79 -28.97
CA LYS A 578 -1.52 -20.51 -30.24
C LYS A 578 -0.16 -20.60 -30.94
N PRO A 579 0.05 -21.58 -31.84
CA PRO A 579 1.27 -21.66 -32.63
C PRO A 579 1.52 -20.39 -33.45
N ALA A 580 2.78 -19.94 -33.51
CA ALA A 580 3.17 -18.71 -34.20
C ALA A 580 2.71 -18.63 -35.67
N GLU A 581 2.76 -19.73 -36.41
CA GLU A 581 2.34 -19.74 -37.82
C GLU A 581 0.82 -19.65 -38.01
N GLU A 582 0.03 -20.17 -37.05
CA GLU A 582 -1.42 -19.95 -37.03
C GLU A 582 -1.72 -18.48 -36.78
N LEU A 583 -1.04 -17.87 -35.80
CA LEU A 583 -1.15 -16.45 -35.49
C LEU A 583 -0.78 -15.58 -36.69
N ARG A 584 0.34 -15.88 -37.36
CA ARG A 584 0.81 -15.16 -38.55
C ARG A 584 -0.22 -15.22 -39.68
N THR A 585 -0.73 -16.42 -39.98
CA THR A 585 -1.72 -16.65 -41.02
C THR A 585 -3.01 -15.87 -40.73
N ALA A 586 -3.53 -15.98 -39.51
CA ALA A 586 -4.74 -15.28 -39.10
C ALA A 586 -4.56 -13.74 -39.11
N ALA A 587 -3.38 -13.25 -38.71
CA ALA A 587 -3.11 -11.82 -38.70
C ALA A 587 -2.97 -11.22 -40.11
N LEU A 588 -2.32 -11.93 -41.03
CA LEU A 588 -2.17 -11.50 -42.42
C LEU A 588 -3.49 -11.51 -43.21
N ALA A 589 -4.42 -12.41 -42.85
CA ALA A 589 -5.76 -12.46 -43.44
C ALA A 589 -6.70 -11.36 -42.91
N ALA A 590 -6.34 -10.70 -41.80
CA ALA A 590 -7.16 -9.67 -41.18
C ALA A 590 -6.81 -8.27 -41.70
N THR A 591 -7.76 -7.34 -41.58
CA THR A 591 -7.57 -5.93 -41.94
C THR A 591 -7.52 -5.03 -40.70
N PRO A 592 -6.73 -3.94 -40.72
CA PRO A 592 -6.76 -2.95 -39.66
C PRO A 592 -8.16 -2.33 -39.48
N PRO A 593 -8.49 -1.84 -38.27
CA PRO A 593 -9.76 -1.16 -38.05
C PRO A 593 -9.86 0.09 -38.92
N VAL A 594 -11.05 0.36 -39.44
CA VAL A 594 -11.32 1.52 -40.29
C VAL A 594 -11.34 2.78 -39.43
N GLU A 595 -10.55 3.78 -39.80
CA GLU A 595 -10.50 5.08 -39.13
C GLU A 595 -11.15 6.17 -39.97
N THR A 596 -11.96 7.01 -39.32
CA THR A 596 -12.52 8.23 -39.90
C THR A 596 -11.83 9.45 -39.28
N GLY A 597 -11.56 10.48 -40.08
CA GLY A 597 -10.88 11.70 -39.64
C GLY A 597 -9.86 12.23 -40.64
N GLU A 598 -9.38 13.44 -40.39
CA GLU A 598 -8.28 14.06 -41.11
C GLU A 598 -6.94 13.59 -40.53
N PHE A 599 -6.12 12.98 -41.38
CA PHE A 599 -4.80 12.46 -40.99
C PHE A 599 -3.73 13.01 -41.92
N ARG A 600 -2.53 13.21 -41.37
CA ARG A 600 -1.34 13.56 -42.13
C ARG A 600 -0.93 12.39 -43.04
N PRO A 601 -0.38 12.67 -44.23
CA PRO A 601 0.25 11.63 -45.04
C PRO A 601 1.39 10.99 -44.26
N SER A 602 1.55 9.68 -44.43
CA SER A 602 2.64 8.93 -43.81
C SER A 602 3.96 9.25 -44.51
N ASP A 603 5.00 9.54 -43.74
CA ASP A 603 6.36 9.82 -44.19
C ASP A 603 7.33 9.12 -43.23
N LEU A 604 7.42 7.80 -43.39
CA LEU A 604 8.28 6.95 -42.57
C LEU A 604 9.74 7.12 -43.00
N ALA A 605 10.57 7.62 -42.09
CA ALA A 605 12.00 7.79 -42.28
C ALA A 605 12.77 6.70 -41.52
N GLU A 606 13.74 6.08 -42.19
CA GLU A 606 14.63 5.11 -41.59
C GLU A 606 15.67 5.79 -40.69
N LEU A 607 15.75 5.34 -39.44
CA LEU A 607 16.50 6.05 -38.40
C LEU A 607 18.01 6.13 -38.68
N VAL A 608 18.59 5.04 -39.17
CA VAL A 608 20.05 4.96 -39.44
C VAL A 608 20.49 5.80 -40.64
N LEU A 609 19.56 6.18 -41.53
CA LEU A 609 19.85 7.12 -42.62
C LEU A 609 19.88 8.58 -42.14
N LEU A 610 19.20 8.89 -41.03
CA LEU A 610 19.22 10.22 -40.43
C LEU A 610 20.42 10.41 -39.49
N ASP A 611 20.83 9.35 -38.78
CA ASP A 611 22.06 9.33 -37.97
C ASP A 611 22.63 7.91 -37.94
N SER A 612 23.71 7.68 -38.68
CA SER A 612 24.35 6.36 -38.85
C SER A 612 25.02 5.79 -37.60
N THR A 613 25.08 6.57 -36.52
CA THR A 613 25.62 6.11 -35.23
C THR A 613 24.54 5.56 -34.29
N ILE A 614 23.26 5.66 -34.67
CA ILE A 614 22.18 4.92 -34.01
C ILE A 614 22.41 3.43 -34.26
N ARG A 615 22.36 2.61 -33.20
CA ARG A 615 22.49 1.16 -33.32
C ARG A 615 21.12 0.49 -33.30
N LEU A 616 21.01 -0.64 -33.97
CA LEU A 616 19.80 -1.44 -34.06
C LEU A 616 20.01 -2.79 -33.36
N ASP A 617 19.10 -3.15 -32.47
CA ASP A 617 18.91 -4.49 -31.89
C ASP A 617 17.43 -4.86 -32.09
N VAL A 618 17.00 -4.96 -33.36
CA VAL A 618 15.61 -5.23 -33.75
C VAL A 618 15.29 -6.71 -33.52
N ARG A 619 15.01 -7.05 -32.26
CA ARG A 619 14.83 -8.44 -31.80
C ARG A 619 13.70 -9.16 -32.50
N TYR A 620 12.69 -8.44 -32.94
CA TYR A 620 11.56 -8.94 -33.72
C TYR A 620 11.92 -9.45 -35.13
N ALA A 621 13.13 -9.16 -35.63
CA ALA A 621 13.68 -9.78 -36.84
C ALA A 621 14.42 -11.10 -36.56
N THR A 622 14.47 -11.55 -35.30
CA THR A 622 15.15 -12.77 -34.84
C THR A 622 14.22 -13.58 -33.93
N ASP A 623 14.68 -14.73 -33.43
CA ASP A 623 13.97 -15.51 -32.40
C ASP A 623 14.24 -15.01 -30.96
N ARG A 624 15.06 -13.95 -30.80
CA ARG A 624 15.39 -13.34 -29.50
C ARG A 624 14.32 -12.36 -29.01
N ASN A 625 13.04 -12.72 -29.12
CA ASN A 625 11.91 -11.93 -28.63
C ASN A 625 10.93 -12.78 -27.81
N PHE A 626 9.92 -12.15 -27.21
CA PHE A 626 8.98 -12.82 -26.32
C PHE A 626 8.18 -13.97 -26.97
N LEU A 627 7.94 -13.96 -28.29
CA LEU A 627 7.25 -15.02 -29.04
C LEU A 627 8.18 -16.12 -29.55
N SER A 628 9.50 -16.00 -29.37
CA SER A 628 10.50 -16.98 -29.83
C SER A 628 10.54 -17.20 -31.35
N VAL A 629 9.95 -16.31 -32.15
CA VAL A 629 9.91 -16.40 -33.61
C VAL A 629 10.14 -15.04 -34.28
N PRO A 630 10.83 -14.97 -35.43
CA PRO A 630 10.91 -13.72 -36.20
C PRO A 630 9.54 -13.31 -36.73
N VAL A 631 9.16 -12.06 -36.48
CA VAL A 631 7.92 -11.43 -36.99
C VAL A 631 8.19 -10.35 -38.03
N TYR A 632 9.42 -9.85 -38.10
CA TYR A 632 9.93 -9.00 -39.17
C TYR A 632 10.88 -9.79 -40.08
N THR A 633 10.89 -9.42 -41.36
CA THR A 633 11.79 -9.98 -42.38
C THR A 633 13.13 -9.23 -42.47
N GLN A 634 13.22 -8.03 -41.90
CA GLN A 634 14.38 -7.15 -41.94
C GLN A 634 14.58 -6.47 -40.57
N ALA A 635 15.84 -6.32 -40.15
CA ALA A 635 16.20 -5.61 -38.93
C ALA A 635 16.37 -4.10 -39.18
N ARG A 636 15.27 -3.44 -39.58
CA ARG A 636 15.21 -1.99 -39.86
C ARG A 636 14.29 -1.30 -38.86
N ALA A 637 14.46 0.00 -38.68
CA ALA A 637 13.62 0.80 -37.78
C ALA A 637 13.23 2.12 -38.44
N PHE A 638 11.94 2.41 -38.44
CA PHE A 638 11.35 3.60 -39.04
C PHE A 638 10.49 4.36 -38.03
N LEU A 639 10.40 5.67 -38.18
CA LEU A 639 9.42 6.51 -37.50
C LEU A 639 8.87 7.54 -38.50
N GLN A 640 7.71 8.13 -38.20
CA GLN A 640 7.25 9.32 -38.93
C GLN A 640 8.33 10.40 -38.84
N ARG A 641 8.63 11.08 -39.95
CA ARG A 641 9.76 12.02 -40.05
C ARG A 641 9.87 13.00 -38.86
N PRO A 642 8.81 13.67 -38.38
CA PRO A 642 8.92 14.54 -37.22
C PRO A 642 9.34 13.82 -35.93
N ALA A 643 8.87 12.59 -35.71
CA ALA A 643 9.28 11.74 -34.60
C ALA A 643 10.72 11.25 -34.76
N ALA A 644 11.13 10.87 -35.98
CA ALA A 644 12.49 10.45 -36.30
C ALA A 644 13.51 11.59 -36.05
N GLU A 645 13.20 12.80 -36.50
CA GLU A 645 14.03 13.99 -36.26
C GLU A 645 14.09 14.37 -34.78
N ALA A 646 12.98 14.23 -34.05
CA ALA A 646 12.96 14.40 -32.60
C ALA A 646 13.86 13.38 -31.88
N LEU A 647 13.81 12.12 -32.30
CA LEU A 647 14.67 11.07 -31.79
C LEU A 647 16.16 11.38 -32.03
N VAL A 648 16.52 11.89 -33.21
CA VAL A 648 17.90 12.29 -33.51
C VAL A 648 18.37 13.43 -32.60
N ARG A 649 17.50 14.39 -32.24
CA ARG A 649 17.84 15.43 -31.25
C ARG A 649 18.05 14.86 -29.85
N ALA A 650 17.19 13.94 -29.42
CA ALA A 650 17.36 13.21 -28.16
C ALA A 650 18.68 12.41 -28.15
N HIS A 651 19.01 11.75 -29.27
CA HIS A 651 20.28 11.03 -29.44
C HIS A 651 21.50 11.94 -29.30
N ARG A 652 21.49 13.12 -29.93
CA ARG A 652 22.58 14.10 -29.80
C ARG A 652 22.76 14.56 -28.36
N ARG A 653 21.67 14.75 -27.62
CA ARG A 653 21.71 15.08 -26.19
C ARG A 653 22.34 13.94 -25.38
N LEU A 654 21.95 12.69 -25.62
CA LEU A 654 22.54 11.53 -24.94
C LEU A 654 24.02 11.35 -25.27
N LYS A 655 24.45 11.61 -26.52
CA LYS A 655 25.87 11.56 -26.90
C LYS A 655 26.72 12.52 -26.08
N SER A 656 26.21 13.73 -25.80
CA SER A 656 26.91 14.68 -24.93
C SER A 656 27.10 14.18 -23.49
N LEU A 657 26.33 13.16 -23.09
CA LEU A 657 26.40 12.49 -21.79
C LEU A 657 27.17 11.16 -21.85
N GLY A 658 27.72 10.78 -23.01
CA GLY A 658 28.47 9.54 -23.20
C GLY A 658 27.64 8.32 -23.61
N TYR A 659 26.39 8.50 -24.05
CA TYR A 659 25.50 7.41 -24.44
C TYR A 659 25.01 7.53 -25.88
N GLY A 660 24.91 6.40 -26.57
CA GLY A 660 24.21 6.28 -27.85
C GLY A 660 22.87 5.55 -27.70
N LEU A 661 21.99 5.68 -28.68
CA LEU A 661 20.70 4.97 -28.70
C LEU A 661 20.84 3.59 -29.33
N LEU A 662 20.20 2.60 -28.70
CA LEU A 662 20.02 1.24 -29.21
C LEU A 662 18.52 1.01 -29.44
N ILE A 663 18.10 0.90 -30.70
CA ILE A 663 16.68 0.79 -31.08
C ILE A 663 16.28 -0.68 -31.16
N HIS A 664 15.19 -1.02 -30.48
CA HIS A 664 14.61 -2.36 -30.47
C HIS A 664 13.38 -2.50 -31.37
N ASP A 665 12.56 -1.44 -31.44
CA ASP A 665 11.41 -1.39 -32.35
C ASP A 665 11.03 0.06 -32.69
N GLY A 666 10.34 0.23 -33.81
CA GLY A 666 9.84 1.52 -34.29
C GLY A 666 8.45 1.35 -34.90
N TYR A 667 8.30 1.68 -36.18
CA TYR A 667 7.10 1.34 -36.93
C TYR A 667 6.86 -0.18 -36.94
N ARG A 668 5.72 -0.61 -36.37
CA ARG A 668 5.29 -2.01 -36.32
C ARG A 668 4.05 -2.16 -37.19
N PRO A 669 4.05 -2.99 -38.25
CA PRO A 669 2.85 -3.21 -39.06
C PRO A 669 1.69 -3.72 -38.19
N TRP A 670 0.46 -3.30 -38.48
CA TRP A 670 -0.71 -3.66 -37.67
C TRP A 670 -0.90 -5.18 -37.50
N TYR A 671 -0.64 -6.00 -38.52
CA TYR A 671 -0.75 -7.45 -38.41
C TYR A 671 0.16 -8.04 -37.33
N VAL A 672 1.35 -7.45 -37.09
CA VAL A 672 2.24 -7.88 -36.01
C VAL A 672 1.65 -7.54 -34.64
N THR A 673 0.98 -6.37 -34.52
CA THR A 673 0.25 -6.02 -33.29
C THR A 673 -0.87 -7.04 -33.00
N LYS A 674 -1.59 -7.46 -34.04
CA LYS A 674 -2.60 -8.52 -33.92
C LYS A 674 -1.97 -9.85 -33.51
N MET A 675 -0.85 -10.23 -34.12
CA MET A 675 -0.11 -11.45 -33.78
C MET A 675 0.35 -11.45 -32.31
N PHE A 676 0.85 -10.30 -31.83
CA PHE A 676 1.25 -10.12 -30.43
C PHE A 676 0.06 -10.30 -29.50
N ARG A 677 -1.07 -9.63 -29.76
CA ARG A 677 -2.25 -9.73 -28.91
C ARG A 677 -2.85 -11.13 -28.90
N ASP A 678 -3.02 -11.73 -30.07
CA ASP A 678 -3.64 -13.05 -30.23
C ASP A 678 -2.75 -14.17 -29.70
N GLY A 679 -1.42 -13.95 -29.62
CA GLY A 679 -0.46 -14.90 -29.06
C GLY A 679 -0.22 -14.76 -27.56
N THR A 680 -0.52 -13.60 -26.98
CA THR A 680 -0.20 -13.31 -25.57
C THR A 680 -1.32 -13.75 -24.64
N PRO A 681 -1.01 -14.44 -23.52
CA PRO A 681 -1.97 -14.73 -22.45
C PRO A 681 -2.68 -13.47 -21.93
N GLU A 682 -3.95 -13.60 -21.53
CA GLU A 682 -4.80 -12.48 -21.11
C GLU A 682 -4.22 -11.68 -19.94
N ASP A 683 -3.59 -12.35 -18.97
CA ASP A 683 -2.93 -11.74 -17.82
C ASP A 683 -1.75 -10.80 -18.20
N LYS A 684 -1.27 -10.87 -19.45
CA LYS A 684 -0.16 -10.05 -19.97
C LYS A 684 -0.61 -9.05 -21.03
N HIS A 685 -1.92 -8.92 -21.29
CA HIS A 685 -2.45 -7.99 -22.30
C HIS A 685 -2.13 -6.51 -22.02
N GLN A 686 -1.73 -6.15 -20.80
CA GLN A 686 -1.24 -4.80 -20.48
C GLN A 686 0.07 -4.43 -21.22
N PHE A 687 0.86 -5.42 -21.65
CA PHE A 687 2.13 -5.20 -22.38
C PHE A 687 1.96 -5.29 -23.91
N VAL A 688 0.76 -5.58 -24.41
CA VAL A 688 0.50 -5.71 -25.85
C VAL A 688 -0.74 -4.92 -26.27
N ALA A 689 -0.58 -4.06 -27.26
CA ALA A 689 -1.66 -3.18 -27.70
C ALA A 689 -2.89 -3.96 -28.20
N ASP A 690 -4.07 -3.38 -27.99
CA ASP A 690 -5.33 -3.88 -28.52
C ASP A 690 -5.43 -3.59 -30.03
N PRO A 691 -5.40 -4.61 -30.91
CA PRO A 691 -5.40 -4.41 -32.35
C PRO A 691 -6.68 -3.74 -32.84
N SER A 692 -7.80 -3.82 -32.11
CA SER A 692 -9.05 -3.13 -32.48
C SER A 692 -8.93 -1.60 -32.40
N LYS A 693 -7.94 -1.08 -31.69
CA LYS A 693 -7.67 0.36 -31.52
C LYS A 693 -6.40 0.82 -32.27
N GLY A 694 -5.66 -0.11 -32.85
CA GLY A 694 -4.28 0.11 -33.29
C GLY A 694 -3.33 0.39 -32.12
N SER A 695 -2.13 0.87 -32.44
CA SER A 695 -1.08 1.22 -31.49
C SER A 695 -0.30 2.44 -32.00
N ARG A 696 0.51 3.07 -31.14
CA ARG A 696 1.38 4.15 -31.60
C ARG A 696 2.49 3.65 -32.53
N HIS A 697 2.93 2.39 -32.39
CA HIS A 697 3.91 1.79 -33.30
C HIS A 697 3.37 1.64 -34.71
N ASN A 698 2.12 1.16 -34.89
CA ASN A 698 1.53 1.07 -36.23
C ASN A 698 1.20 2.42 -36.87
N ARG A 699 1.35 3.52 -36.13
CA ARG A 699 1.29 4.90 -36.66
C ARG A 699 2.67 5.48 -36.95
N GLY A 700 3.74 4.73 -36.68
CA GLY A 700 5.14 5.20 -36.79
C GLY A 700 5.52 6.25 -35.74
N CYS A 701 4.78 6.32 -34.64
CA CYS A 701 4.92 7.35 -33.62
C CYS A 701 5.25 6.76 -32.24
N ALA A 702 5.76 5.53 -32.18
CA ALA A 702 6.36 4.97 -30.97
C ALA A 702 7.67 4.28 -31.29
N VAL A 703 8.57 4.28 -30.32
CA VAL A 703 9.88 3.66 -30.40
C VAL A 703 10.18 2.92 -29.11
N ASP A 704 10.67 1.69 -29.25
CA ASP A 704 11.25 0.90 -28.16
C ASP A 704 12.76 1.02 -28.24
N LEU A 705 13.38 1.48 -27.16
CA LEU A 705 14.82 1.72 -27.16
C LEU A 705 15.47 1.62 -25.80
N THR A 706 16.78 1.36 -25.83
CA THR A 706 17.68 1.47 -24.70
C THR A 706 18.89 2.31 -25.08
N MET A 707 19.92 2.32 -24.23
CA MET A 707 21.17 3.04 -24.48
C MET A 707 22.33 2.06 -24.60
N TYR A 708 23.41 2.49 -25.25
CA TYR A 708 24.72 1.87 -25.14
C TYR A 708 25.75 2.90 -24.68
N ASP A 709 26.77 2.46 -23.93
CA ASP A 709 27.87 3.32 -23.47
C ASP A 709 28.83 3.58 -24.65
N LEU A 710 29.10 4.84 -24.98
CA LEU A 710 29.94 5.20 -26.13
C LEU A 710 31.41 4.80 -25.95
N ARG A 711 31.88 4.65 -24.71
CA ARG A 711 33.26 4.30 -24.39
C ARG A 711 33.48 2.79 -24.45
N THR A 712 32.55 1.99 -23.94
CA THR A 712 32.68 0.53 -23.96
C THR A 712 32.05 -0.10 -25.20
N GLY A 713 31.08 0.57 -25.82
CA GLY A 713 30.27 0.02 -26.90
C GLY A 713 29.20 -0.96 -26.42
N GLU A 714 29.07 -1.19 -25.12
CA GLU A 714 28.16 -2.18 -24.55
C GLU A 714 26.77 -1.61 -24.28
N PRO A 715 25.70 -2.42 -24.42
CA PRO A 715 24.36 -2.04 -23.97
C PRO A 715 24.34 -1.66 -22.49
N VAL A 716 23.57 -0.61 -22.16
CA VAL A 716 23.36 -0.16 -20.79
C VAL A 716 22.34 -1.08 -20.12
N VAL A 717 22.75 -1.73 -19.04
CA VAL A 717 21.87 -2.55 -18.20
C VAL A 717 21.09 -1.66 -17.22
N THR A 718 19.77 -1.76 -17.25
CA THR A 718 18.85 -1.10 -16.31
C THR A 718 18.28 -2.13 -15.32
N THR A 719 17.11 -1.90 -14.74
CA THR A 719 16.49 -2.77 -13.73
C THR A 719 15.87 -4.03 -14.31
N GLY A 720 15.45 -4.04 -15.57
CA GLY A 720 14.78 -5.14 -16.28
C GLY A 720 15.32 -5.28 -17.70
N GLY A 721 14.99 -6.38 -18.38
CA GLY A 721 15.31 -6.59 -19.79
C GLY A 721 14.29 -5.90 -20.71
N TYR A 722 14.71 -5.56 -21.94
CA TYR A 722 13.74 -5.23 -22.99
C TYR A 722 12.80 -6.41 -23.23
N ASP A 723 11.52 -6.11 -23.44
CA ASP A 723 10.44 -7.08 -23.76
C ASP A 723 10.01 -7.95 -22.55
N GLU A 724 10.50 -7.62 -21.35
CA GLU A 724 10.10 -8.28 -20.12
C GLU A 724 8.66 -7.90 -19.74
N MET A 725 7.80 -8.87 -19.44
CA MET A 725 6.42 -8.62 -18.98
C MET A 725 6.33 -8.80 -17.46
N SER A 726 7.08 -7.98 -16.71
CA SER A 726 7.15 -8.02 -15.24
C SER A 726 7.10 -6.61 -14.63
N ASP A 727 7.04 -6.56 -13.30
CA ASP A 727 7.09 -5.29 -12.55
C ASP A 727 8.37 -4.48 -12.82
N ARG A 728 9.45 -5.14 -13.25
CA ARG A 728 10.75 -4.49 -13.55
C ARG A 728 10.70 -3.61 -14.79
N SER A 729 9.64 -3.76 -15.58
CA SER A 729 9.38 -3.02 -16.83
C SER A 729 8.77 -1.64 -16.59
N TYR A 730 8.17 -1.40 -15.43
CA TYR A 730 7.57 -0.11 -15.14
C TYR A 730 8.64 0.99 -15.03
N PRO A 731 8.42 2.20 -15.59
CA PRO A 731 9.30 3.36 -15.46
C PRO A 731 9.70 3.68 -14.02
N GLU A 732 8.76 3.44 -13.11
CA GLU A 732 8.89 3.78 -11.71
C GLU A 732 9.40 2.64 -10.83
N TYR A 733 9.66 1.45 -11.37
CA TYR A 733 10.06 0.30 -10.57
C TYR A 733 11.15 0.62 -9.51
N PRO A 734 10.96 0.26 -8.21
CA PRO A 734 11.83 0.72 -7.10
C PRO A 734 13.19 0.03 -7.07
N GLY A 735 13.23 -1.22 -7.52
CA GLY A 735 14.36 -2.13 -7.28
C GLY A 735 15.64 -1.75 -8.01
N GLY A 736 16.64 -2.63 -7.89
CA GLY A 736 17.96 -2.43 -8.47
C GLY A 736 18.78 -1.35 -7.75
N THR A 737 19.68 -0.71 -8.50
CA THR A 737 20.69 0.23 -7.98
C THR A 737 20.33 1.67 -8.26
N SER A 738 20.85 2.60 -7.46
CA SER A 738 20.76 4.03 -7.74
C SER A 738 21.31 4.38 -9.12
N ARG A 739 22.36 3.67 -9.57
CA ARG A 739 22.92 3.84 -10.91
C ARG A 739 21.93 3.45 -12.01
N GLN A 740 21.29 2.28 -11.91
CA GLN A 740 20.29 1.82 -12.89
C GLN A 740 19.08 2.77 -12.97
N ARG A 741 18.59 3.24 -11.82
CA ARG A 741 17.48 4.20 -11.78
C ARG A 741 17.87 5.55 -12.39
N ALA A 742 19.09 6.05 -12.11
CA ALA A 742 19.60 7.27 -12.73
C ALA A 742 19.76 7.15 -14.25
N LEU A 743 20.18 5.98 -14.77
CA LEU A 743 20.29 5.73 -16.20
C LEU A 743 18.93 5.74 -16.90
N ARG A 744 17.89 5.13 -16.30
CA ARG A 744 16.51 5.22 -16.83
C ARG A 744 16.01 6.65 -16.86
N GLU A 745 16.30 7.43 -15.82
CA GLU A 745 15.90 8.84 -15.76
C GLU A 745 16.62 9.68 -16.82
N ILE A 746 17.91 9.45 -17.07
CA ILE A 746 18.65 10.12 -18.16
C ILE A 746 18.00 9.86 -19.51
N LEU A 747 17.65 8.60 -19.80
CA LEU A 747 16.98 8.22 -21.03
C LEU A 747 15.63 8.93 -21.16
N ARG A 748 14.78 8.79 -20.13
CA ARG A 748 13.46 9.41 -20.06
C ARG A 748 13.52 10.91 -20.26
N SER A 749 14.36 11.61 -19.50
CA SER A 749 14.54 13.06 -19.57
C SER A 749 15.01 13.53 -20.96
N ALA A 750 15.86 12.75 -21.65
CA ALA A 750 16.31 13.09 -22.99
C ALA A 750 15.18 12.95 -24.04
N MET A 751 14.37 11.91 -23.90
CA MET A 751 13.22 11.65 -24.77
C MET A 751 12.09 12.67 -24.55
N GLU A 752 11.70 12.91 -23.29
CA GLU A 752 10.61 13.83 -22.94
C GLU A 752 10.93 15.28 -23.32
N ALA A 753 12.20 15.68 -23.29
CA ALA A 753 12.65 16.99 -23.78
C ALA A 753 12.36 17.22 -25.27
N GLU A 754 12.18 16.16 -26.05
CA GLU A 754 11.93 16.21 -27.50
C GLU A 754 10.48 15.85 -27.88
N GLY A 755 9.56 15.86 -26.91
CA GLY A 755 8.13 15.69 -27.16
C GLY A 755 7.67 14.23 -27.20
N PHE A 756 8.46 13.32 -26.64
CA PHE A 756 8.02 11.96 -26.33
C PHE A 756 7.40 11.87 -24.92
N SER A 757 6.61 10.84 -24.67
CA SER A 757 6.16 10.43 -23.34
C SER A 757 6.42 8.96 -23.14
N VAL A 758 7.01 8.57 -22.00
CA VAL A 758 7.22 7.16 -21.66
C VAL A 758 5.87 6.46 -21.43
N TYR A 759 5.75 5.22 -21.89
CA TYR A 759 4.57 4.40 -21.62
C TYR A 759 4.54 3.96 -20.15
N GLU A 760 3.36 3.92 -19.55
CA GLU A 760 3.20 3.74 -18.10
C GLU A 760 3.66 2.37 -17.58
N ALA A 761 3.66 1.35 -18.45
CA ALA A 761 4.07 -0.01 -18.11
C ALA A 761 5.50 -0.37 -18.57
N GLU A 762 6.14 0.45 -19.41
CA GLU A 762 7.38 0.08 -20.10
C GLU A 762 8.37 1.24 -20.14
N TRP A 763 9.49 1.11 -19.42
CA TRP A 763 10.51 2.17 -19.30
C TRP A 763 11.30 2.42 -20.59
N TRP A 764 11.23 1.51 -21.56
CA TRP A 764 11.90 1.60 -22.87
C TRP A 764 10.99 2.12 -24.00
N HIS A 765 9.67 2.16 -23.80
CA HIS A 765 8.69 2.54 -24.82
C HIS A 765 8.38 4.03 -24.73
N PHE A 766 8.51 4.73 -25.85
CA PHE A 766 8.25 6.18 -25.94
C PHE A 766 7.29 6.53 -27.07
N ASP A 767 6.19 7.19 -26.71
CA ASP A 767 5.18 7.70 -27.64
C ASP A 767 5.47 9.15 -28.05
N TYR A 768 5.47 9.44 -29.35
CA TYR A 768 5.58 10.81 -29.85
C TYR A 768 4.22 11.52 -29.78
N LYS A 769 4.21 12.77 -29.28
CA LYS A 769 3.00 13.57 -29.00
C LYS A 769 1.97 13.66 -30.14
N ASP A 770 2.41 13.63 -31.40
CA ASP A 770 1.56 13.83 -32.58
C ASP A 770 0.92 12.52 -33.11
N TRP A 771 1.04 11.39 -32.39
CA TRP A 771 0.61 10.08 -32.88
C TRP A 771 -0.84 10.02 -33.38
N ARG A 772 -1.75 10.83 -32.80
CA ARG A 772 -3.17 10.89 -33.18
C ARG A 772 -3.40 11.46 -34.59
N LEU A 773 -2.40 12.11 -35.16
CA LEU A 773 -2.49 12.76 -36.48
C LEU A 773 -2.15 11.81 -37.62
N TYR A 774 -1.78 10.55 -37.35
CA TYR A 774 -1.38 9.56 -38.35
C TYR A 774 -2.29 8.35 -38.30
N ARG A 775 -2.64 7.78 -39.46
CA ARG A 775 -3.46 6.56 -39.56
C ARG A 775 -2.71 5.31 -39.09
N ILE A 776 -3.47 4.29 -38.71
CA ILE A 776 -2.98 2.93 -38.53
C ILE A 776 -2.41 2.44 -39.87
N GLY A 777 -1.12 2.14 -39.89
CA GLY A 777 -0.41 1.57 -41.02
C GLY A 777 -0.31 0.04 -40.92
N ASN A 778 -0.24 -0.60 -42.09
CA ASN A 778 -0.02 -2.05 -42.20
C ASN A 778 0.96 -2.40 -43.33
N GLN A 779 1.80 -1.46 -43.75
CA GLN A 779 2.83 -1.68 -44.76
C GLN A 779 3.89 -2.63 -44.21
N ARG A 780 4.31 -3.63 -44.98
CA ARG A 780 5.30 -4.61 -44.51
C ARG A 780 6.70 -4.13 -44.80
N PHE A 781 7.70 -4.68 -44.11
CA PHE A 781 9.06 -4.21 -44.22
C PHE A 781 9.67 -4.50 -45.60
N GLU A 782 9.28 -5.62 -46.21
CA GLU A 782 9.62 -5.97 -47.59
C GLU A 782 9.08 -5.00 -48.64
N ASP A 783 8.05 -4.20 -48.31
CA ASP A 783 7.42 -3.25 -49.23
C ASP A 783 8.13 -1.88 -49.23
N PHE A 784 9.10 -1.64 -48.34
CA PHE A 784 9.93 -0.43 -48.38
C PHE A 784 11.10 -0.58 -49.35
N ALA A 785 11.42 0.51 -50.06
CA ALA A 785 12.63 0.57 -50.89
C ALA A 785 13.88 0.25 -50.05
N ARG A 786 14.83 -0.43 -50.69
CA ARG A 786 16.15 -0.75 -50.12
C ARG A 786 17.11 0.41 -50.25
#